data_AF-A0A7V8VSY7-F1
#
_entry.id   AF-A0A7V8VSY7-F1
#
_cell.length_a   1.000
_cell.length_b   1.000
_cell.length_c   1.000
_cell.angle_alpha   90.00
_cell.angle_beta   90.00
_cell.angle_gamma   90.00
#
_symmetry.space_group_name_H-M   'P 1'
#
loop_
_entity.id
_entity.type
_entity.pdbx_description
1 polymer ?
#
loop_
_entity_poly.entity_id
_entity_poly.type
_entity_poly.pdbx_seq_one_letter_code
_entity_poly.pdbx_strand_id
1 'polypeptide(L)'
;MTLLALLLLFQTAAPTQSVAPVIDLPEPGLDDPVAYEGFRTRFYRDAAGNVIQIYLDQRTGRVANIWGDAFNESLSFTARDASGEPAAMRWGSQQAQVGTARGTRSLTYDFVAEGGPIEIGHLILGTMRWERDVQYFKHNLEPFTAGPFPIPQLVEMTERLERLPRAERQRHLTALRARNVQELRGRLQPALTLRRSGGNWVLRAHQPSFDGRNFLTLELRGDERNSSAELAGRTLRVRARGGEPVRLTVRIESDAPTLTPLTRQEIFNPEFFAFYERVRADSAADPLRFRRLERQVRSFELLSYQEKLMAGLPNFATYFGRDMLMTALMMQPVWADAMAEHVIGSVLRRLSPTGEVSHEEALGEQAIREHAEIYSRLLDDFARFRAEGRGQAADSALAEARQLVVNIAVVRENYHMFDDDFQFPVLVARYLANPDLPGERKRSYLLGAAREGDPETRLSALLRNLVYVARRAEPYVREPNAANLVDFPKMTAEQYFPGSWRDSNAGYGNGRFAMDVNAVWVPSALDAVAQILPALEGLGFSLSDLEARVPEVRGSTLASYARDPATLRHAAESWGAASRHFQVNLTPEQAREQVLARLAQFPGNERRFWAQRLEAIPQERMGVEFLAVSLDSVARPIPVMNTDP
;
A
#
# COMPACT_ATOMS: atom_id res chain seq x y z
N MET A 1 -54.29 30.62 17.20
CA MET A 1 -53.57 30.99 15.96
C MET A 1 -52.53 32.01 16.37
N THR A 2 -51.24 31.76 16.30
CA THR A 2 -50.43 31.44 15.11
C THR A 2 -49.22 30.57 15.54
N LEU A 3 -49.10 29.33 15.06
CA LEU A 3 -48.26 28.97 13.91
C LEU A 3 -46.76 29.31 14.09
N LEU A 4 -46.08 28.76 15.11
CA LEU A 4 -44.59 28.79 15.19
C LEU A 4 -43.98 27.73 16.12
N ALA A 5 -44.57 26.53 16.20
CA ALA A 5 -44.06 25.43 17.04
C ALA A 5 -44.03 24.06 16.33
N LEU A 6 -43.80 24.06 15.01
CA LEU A 6 -43.70 22.85 14.19
C LEU A 6 -42.60 23.02 13.14
N LEU A 7 -41.37 23.27 13.58
CA LEU A 7 -40.18 22.86 12.83
C LEU A 7 -39.88 21.41 13.23
N LEU A 8 -40.70 20.51 12.68
CA LEU A 8 -40.32 19.12 12.49
C LEU A 8 -39.00 19.15 11.72
N LEU A 9 -37.92 18.74 12.40
CA LEU A 9 -36.71 18.24 11.76
C LEU A 9 -37.10 16.98 10.96
N PHE A 10 -37.71 17.18 9.79
CA PHE A 10 -37.59 16.22 8.73
C PHE A 10 -36.10 16.17 8.40
N GLN A 11 -35.40 15.17 8.94
CA GLN A 11 -34.21 14.67 8.28
C GLN A 11 -34.67 14.19 6.91
N THR A 12 -34.60 15.08 5.92
CA THR A 12 -34.63 14.67 4.53
C THR A 12 -33.49 13.68 4.38
N ALA A 13 -33.84 12.39 4.20
CA ALA A 13 -32.86 11.38 3.86
C ALA A 13 -32.07 11.92 2.67
N ALA A 14 -30.76 12.01 2.82
CA ALA A 14 -29.91 12.44 1.73
C ALA A 14 -30.16 11.53 0.50
N PRO A 15 -30.05 12.06 -0.73
CA PRO A 15 -30.31 11.27 -1.92
C PRO A 15 -29.39 10.05 -1.94
N THR A 16 -29.99 8.86 -1.88
CA THR A 16 -29.28 7.59 -2.05
C THR A 16 -29.37 7.17 -3.51
N GLN A 17 -28.24 6.81 -4.11
CA GLN A 17 -28.18 6.33 -5.48
C GLN A 17 -27.95 4.82 -5.49
N SER A 18 -28.75 4.09 -6.26
CA SER A 18 -28.53 2.67 -6.48
C SER A 18 -27.37 2.45 -7.45
N VAL A 19 -26.44 1.58 -7.10
CA VAL A 19 -25.24 1.27 -7.90
C VAL A 19 -25.06 -0.24 -8.07
N ALA A 20 -24.73 -0.67 -9.28
CA ALA A 20 -24.33 -2.03 -9.57
C ALA A 20 -22.84 -2.25 -9.21
N PRO A 21 -22.42 -3.49 -8.91
CA PRO A 21 -20.99 -3.78 -8.76
C PRO A 21 -20.26 -3.52 -10.09
N VAL A 22 -19.08 -2.91 -10.00
CA VAL A 22 -18.15 -2.71 -11.13
C VAL A 22 -17.57 -4.07 -11.56
N ILE A 23 -17.21 -4.89 -10.57
CA ILE A 23 -16.69 -6.26 -10.72
C ILE A 23 -17.37 -7.15 -9.67
N ASP A 24 -17.77 -8.37 -10.05
CA ASP A 24 -18.31 -9.42 -9.17
C ASP A 24 -17.51 -10.71 -9.42
N LEU A 25 -16.83 -11.22 -8.40
CA LEU A 25 -15.97 -12.41 -8.49
C LEU A 25 -16.44 -13.51 -7.52
N PRO A 26 -16.28 -14.79 -7.89
CA PRO A 26 -15.76 -15.26 -9.17
C PRO A 26 -16.79 -15.07 -10.29
N GLU A 27 -16.30 -14.76 -11.48
CA GLU A 27 -17.10 -14.65 -12.69
C GLU A 27 -17.18 -16.02 -13.39
N PRO A 28 -18.38 -16.62 -13.54
CA PRO A 28 -18.54 -17.93 -14.16
C PRO A 28 -17.95 -17.99 -15.58
N GLY A 29 -17.12 -19.01 -15.82
CA GLY A 29 -16.42 -19.26 -17.08
C GLY A 29 -15.13 -18.45 -17.28
N LEU A 30 -14.83 -17.49 -16.40
CA LEU A 30 -13.61 -16.69 -16.46
C LEU A 30 -12.63 -17.04 -15.34
N ASP A 31 -13.13 -17.29 -14.14
CA ASP A 31 -12.34 -17.57 -12.95
C ASP A 31 -12.27 -19.07 -12.63
N ASP A 32 -11.14 -19.49 -12.05
CA ASP A 32 -10.96 -20.85 -11.54
C ASP A 32 -11.86 -21.07 -10.31
N PRO A 33 -12.85 -21.98 -10.37
CA PRO A 33 -13.74 -22.22 -9.25
C PRO A 33 -13.02 -22.73 -7.99
N VAL A 34 -11.87 -23.41 -8.14
CA VAL A 34 -11.07 -23.91 -7.01
C VAL A 34 -10.35 -22.76 -6.31
N ALA A 35 -9.74 -21.86 -7.08
CA ALA A 35 -9.05 -20.69 -6.53
C ALA A 35 -9.98 -19.75 -5.73
N TYR A 36 -11.26 -19.69 -6.11
CA TYR A 36 -12.29 -18.87 -5.45
C TYR A 36 -13.25 -19.67 -4.56
N GLU A 37 -12.90 -20.90 -4.19
CA GLU A 37 -13.75 -21.72 -3.33
C GLU A 37 -14.02 -21.02 -1.99
N GLY A 38 -15.30 -20.85 -1.65
CA GLY A 38 -15.73 -20.14 -0.46
C GLY A 38 -15.48 -18.63 -0.45
N PHE A 39 -14.89 -18.05 -1.50
CA PHE A 39 -14.64 -16.61 -1.59
C PHE A 39 -15.58 -15.95 -2.59
N ARG A 40 -16.24 -14.86 -2.18
CA ARG A 40 -17.11 -14.04 -3.03
C ARG A 40 -16.75 -12.58 -2.82
N THR A 41 -16.61 -11.79 -3.88
CA THR A 41 -16.24 -10.38 -3.72
C THR A 41 -16.94 -9.51 -4.76
N ARG A 42 -17.37 -8.33 -4.34
CA ARG A 42 -17.92 -7.29 -5.21
C ARG A 42 -17.17 -5.99 -5.00
N PHE A 43 -16.93 -5.28 -6.10
CA PHE A 43 -16.33 -3.96 -6.10
C PHE A 43 -17.39 -2.93 -6.46
N TYR A 44 -17.48 -1.86 -5.68
CA TYR A 44 -18.37 -0.75 -5.89
C TYR A 44 -17.58 0.55 -5.99
N ARG A 45 -18.25 1.60 -6.45
CA ARG A 45 -17.81 2.98 -6.34
C ARG A 45 -18.67 3.65 -5.28
N ASP A 46 -18.06 4.39 -4.37
CA ASP A 46 -18.80 5.25 -3.45
C ASP A 46 -19.32 6.51 -4.18
N ALA A 47 -19.95 7.41 -3.43
CA ALA A 47 -20.52 8.64 -4.00
C ALA A 47 -19.46 9.65 -4.53
N ALA A 48 -18.19 9.48 -4.18
CA ALA A 48 -17.06 10.26 -4.72
C ALA A 48 -16.28 9.48 -5.80
N GLY A 49 -16.68 8.24 -6.10
CA GLY A 49 -16.01 7.37 -7.04
C GLY A 49 -14.80 6.62 -6.47
N ASN A 50 -14.54 6.65 -5.17
CA ASN A 50 -13.54 5.78 -4.55
C ASN A 50 -14.01 4.31 -4.59
N VAL A 51 -13.07 3.38 -4.71
CA VAL A 51 -13.38 1.95 -4.71
C VAL A 51 -13.77 1.45 -3.31
N ILE A 52 -14.80 0.62 -3.24
CA ILE A 52 -15.11 -0.21 -2.07
C ILE A 52 -15.10 -1.66 -2.52
N GLN A 53 -14.22 -2.48 -1.97
CA GLN A 53 -14.29 -3.94 -2.11
C GLN A 53 -15.05 -4.51 -0.92
N ILE A 54 -16.04 -5.36 -1.18
CA ILE A 54 -16.70 -6.16 -0.16
C ILE A 54 -16.50 -7.62 -0.48
N TYR A 55 -15.84 -8.35 0.41
CA TYR A 55 -15.70 -9.80 0.27
C TYR A 55 -16.36 -10.57 1.41
N LEU A 56 -16.88 -11.75 1.05
CA LEU A 56 -17.34 -12.79 1.94
C LEU A 56 -16.37 -13.96 1.83
N ASP A 57 -15.75 -14.32 2.95
CA ASP A 57 -15.02 -15.57 3.08
C ASP A 57 -15.89 -16.58 3.84
N GLN A 58 -16.60 -17.42 3.10
CA GLN A 58 -17.47 -18.46 3.63
C GLN A 58 -16.70 -19.54 4.40
N ARG A 59 -15.38 -19.65 4.22
CA ARG A 59 -14.55 -20.62 4.96
C ARG A 59 -14.33 -20.18 6.41
N THR A 60 -14.47 -18.89 6.69
CA THR A 60 -14.23 -18.31 8.03
C THR A 60 -15.43 -17.54 8.57
N GLY A 61 -16.43 -17.27 7.73
CA GLY A 61 -17.59 -16.43 8.05
C GLY A 61 -17.25 -14.94 8.07
N ARG A 62 -16.07 -14.54 7.58
CA ARG A 62 -15.59 -13.15 7.59
C ARG A 62 -16.26 -12.36 6.47
N VAL A 63 -16.79 -11.20 6.82
CA VAL A 63 -17.16 -10.15 5.87
C VAL A 63 -16.24 -8.97 6.13
N ALA A 64 -15.58 -8.49 5.10
CA ALA A 64 -14.85 -7.23 5.19
C ALA A 64 -15.22 -6.28 4.06
N ASN A 65 -15.30 -5.00 4.42
CA ASN A 65 -15.51 -3.88 3.54
C ASN A 65 -14.22 -3.07 3.54
N ILE A 66 -13.49 -3.09 2.42
CA ILE A 66 -12.23 -2.37 2.24
C ILE A 66 -12.49 -1.12 1.41
N TRP A 67 -12.20 0.05 1.96
CA TRP A 67 -12.43 1.34 1.34
C TRP A 67 -11.11 1.91 0.81
N GLY A 68 -10.93 1.92 -0.51
CA GLY A 68 -9.75 2.48 -1.17
C GLY A 68 -9.85 3.98 -1.33
N ASP A 69 -9.72 4.70 -0.22
CA ASP A 69 -9.73 6.17 -0.15
C ASP A 69 -8.44 6.75 0.46
N ALA A 70 -8.47 7.99 0.93
CA ALA A 70 -7.29 8.65 1.46
C ALA A 70 -6.78 8.05 2.78
N PHE A 71 -7.58 7.22 3.49
CA PHE A 71 -7.18 6.55 4.74
C PHE A 71 -7.08 5.04 4.63
N ASN A 72 -7.62 4.45 3.56
CA ASN A 72 -7.48 3.03 3.27
C ASN A 72 -8.05 2.15 4.40
N GLU A 73 -9.37 2.25 4.53
CA GLU A 73 -10.10 1.83 5.71
C GLU A 73 -10.69 0.43 5.56
N SER A 74 -10.99 -0.19 6.70
CA SER A 74 -11.68 -1.47 6.77
C SER A 74 -12.75 -1.47 7.85
N LEU A 75 -13.92 -1.99 7.48
CA LEU A 75 -15.02 -2.29 8.40
C LEU A 75 -15.44 -3.74 8.20
N SER A 76 -15.35 -4.57 9.23
CA SER A 76 -15.52 -6.00 9.09
C SER A 76 -16.17 -6.63 10.31
N PHE A 77 -16.71 -7.84 10.12
CA PHE A 77 -17.28 -8.68 11.18
C PHE A 77 -17.19 -10.15 10.77
N THR A 78 -17.40 -11.04 11.73
CA THR A 78 -17.45 -12.49 11.50
C THR A 78 -18.81 -13.03 11.93
N ALA A 79 -19.46 -13.80 11.05
CA ALA A 79 -20.74 -14.43 11.33
C ALA A 79 -20.57 -15.95 11.46
N ARG A 80 -21.13 -16.52 12.52
CA ARG A 80 -21.14 -17.95 12.81
C ARG A 80 -22.56 -18.43 13.07
N ASP A 81 -22.81 -19.71 12.86
CA ASP A 81 -24.06 -20.34 13.26
C ASP A 81 -24.05 -20.70 14.76
N ALA A 82 -25.12 -21.36 15.22
CA ALA A 82 -25.27 -21.77 16.62
C ALA A 82 -24.24 -22.82 17.08
N SER A 83 -23.60 -23.54 16.15
CA SER A 83 -22.55 -24.52 16.43
C SER A 83 -21.15 -23.91 16.48
N GLY A 84 -21.01 -22.64 16.07
CA GLY A 84 -19.73 -21.94 16.00
C GLY A 84 -19.03 -22.06 14.64
N GLU A 85 -19.67 -22.72 13.67
CA GLU A 85 -19.16 -22.83 12.30
C GLU A 85 -19.48 -21.56 11.48
N PRO A 86 -18.75 -21.27 10.38
CA PRO A 86 -19.03 -20.15 9.50
C PRO A 86 -20.50 -20.09 9.06
N ALA A 87 -21.16 -18.94 9.25
CA ALA A 87 -22.52 -18.78 8.78
C ALA A 87 -22.57 -18.74 7.25
N ALA A 88 -23.52 -19.50 6.65
CA ALA A 88 -23.74 -19.53 5.21
C ALA A 88 -24.37 -18.21 4.71
N MET A 89 -23.51 -17.20 4.47
CA MET A 89 -23.92 -15.89 3.99
C MET A 89 -23.86 -15.80 2.46
N ARG A 90 -24.86 -15.13 1.90
CA ARG A 90 -24.92 -14.75 0.48
C ARG A 90 -25.50 -13.36 0.31
N TRP A 91 -25.22 -12.75 -0.85
CA TRP A 91 -25.80 -11.46 -1.24
C TRP A 91 -27.34 -11.50 -1.18
N GLY A 92 -27.92 -10.52 -0.49
CA GLY A 92 -29.37 -10.28 -0.41
C GLY A 92 -29.90 -9.35 -1.50
N SER A 93 -29.02 -8.55 -2.11
CA SER A 93 -29.33 -7.64 -3.21
C SER A 93 -28.29 -7.77 -4.35
N GLN A 94 -28.68 -7.42 -5.57
CA GLN A 94 -27.74 -7.30 -6.70
C GLN A 94 -27.03 -5.93 -6.72
N GLN A 95 -27.66 -4.90 -6.17
CA GLN A 95 -27.17 -3.53 -6.15
C GLN A 95 -26.93 -3.07 -4.71
N ALA A 96 -26.06 -2.08 -4.55
CA ALA A 96 -25.85 -1.36 -3.30
C ALA A 96 -26.43 0.06 -3.42
N GLN A 97 -26.59 0.75 -2.30
CA GLN A 97 -27.00 2.14 -2.24
C GLN A 97 -25.85 2.98 -1.70
N VAL A 98 -25.41 3.98 -2.46
CA VAL A 98 -24.43 4.97 -1.99
C VAL A 98 -25.14 6.23 -1.52
N GLY A 99 -24.59 6.90 -0.52
CA GLY A 99 -25.12 8.16 -0.04
C GLY A 99 -24.05 9.04 0.60
N THR A 100 -24.31 10.35 0.61
CA THR A 100 -23.49 11.35 1.29
C THR A 100 -24.33 12.06 2.34
N ALA A 101 -23.79 12.30 3.53
CA ALA A 101 -24.49 13.05 4.56
C ALA A 101 -23.50 13.74 5.50
N ARG A 102 -23.67 15.05 5.73
CA ARG A 102 -22.89 15.79 6.77
C ARG A 102 -21.37 15.58 6.69
N GLY A 103 -20.81 15.53 5.47
CA GLY A 103 -19.38 15.32 5.25
C GLY A 103 -18.93 13.85 5.26
N THR A 104 -19.85 12.88 5.44
CA THR A 104 -19.54 11.46 5.33
C THR A 104 -20.02 10.85 4.02
N ARG A 105 -19.38 9.74 3.66
CA ARG A 105 -19.78 8.84 2.56
C ARG A 105 -20.26 7.53 3.16
N SER A 106 -21.21 6.89 2.49
CA SER A 106 -21.77 5.63 2.95
C SER A 106 -22.15 4.70 1.81
N LEU A 107 -22.10 3.41 2.10
CA LEU A 107 -22.59 2.36 1.21
C LEU A 107 -23.45 1.38 2.03
N THR A 108 -24.63 1.05 1.49
CA THR A 108 -25.61 0.15 2.10
C THR A 108 -25.91 -1.01 1.17
N TYR A 109 -25.93 -2.23 1.69
CA TYR A 109 -26.19 -3.44 0.91
C TYR A 109 -26.76 -4.54 1.81
N ASP A 110 -27.31 -5.60 1.21
CA ASP A 110 -28.01 -6.64 1.96
C ASP A 110 -27.30 -8.00 1.89
N PHE A 111 -27.41 -8.75 2.98
CA PHE A 111 -27.06 -10.17 3.08
C PHE A 111 -28.25 -11.01 3.55
N VAL A 112 -28.18 -12.29 3.19
CA VAL A 112 -29.04 -13.35 3.73
C VAL A 112 -28.12 -14.42 4.30
N ALA A 113 -28.35 -14.78 5.56
CA ALA A 113 -27.74 -15.94 6.19
C ALA A 113 -28.75 -17.09 6.22
N GLU A 114 -28.35 -18.26 5.72
CA GLU A 114 -29.16 -19.46 5.71
C GLU A 114 -29.07 -20.18 7.06
N GLY A 115 -30.22 -20.59 7.60
CA GLY A 115 -30.31 -21.18 8.95
C GLY A 115 -30.35 -20.13 10.07
N GLY A 116 -30.64 -20.57 11.29
CA GLY A 116 -30.66 -19.70 12.47
C GLY A 116 -30.62 -20.48 13.79
N PRO A 117 -30.16 -19.84 14.89
CA PRO A 117 -29.65 -18.47 15.01
C PRO A 117 -28.26 -18.25 14.40
N ILE A 118 -27.93 -16.99 14.10
CA ILE A 118 -26.57 -16.57 13.77
C ILE A 118 -25.99 -15.68 14.88
N GLU A 119 -24.68 -15.73 15.04
CA GLU A 119 -23.91 -14.90 15.95
C GLU A 119 -22.89 -14.09 15.16
N ILE A 120 -22.83 -12.79 15.44
CA ILE A 120 -21.93 -11.86 14.78
C ILE A 120 -21.00 -11.25 15.82
N GLY A 121 -19.70 -11.44 15.62
CA GLY A 121 -18.65 -10.97 16.51
C GLY A 121 -17.42 -10.51 15.73
N HIS A 122 -16.30 -10.31 16.43
CA HIS A 122 -15.03 -9.85 15.84
C HIS A 122 -15.19 -8.63 14.92
N LEU A 123 -15.98 -7.65 15.38
CA LEU A 123 -16.17 -6.38 14.67
C LEU A 123 -14.87 -5.57 14.72
N ILE A 124 -14.31 -5.25 13.55
CA ILE A 124 -13.08 -4.46 13.43
C ILE A 124 -13.37 -3.27 12.52
N LEU A 125 -13.09 -2.07 13.02
CA LEU A 125 -13.17 -0.81 12.29
C LEU A 125 -11.80 -0.13 12.44
N GLY A 126 -11.13 0.17 11.32
CA GLY A 126 -9.80 0.77 11.34
C GLY A 126 -9.21 0.81 9.94
N THR A 127 -7.90 0.54 9.80
CA THR A 127 -7.28 0.41 8.48
C THR A 127 -7.38 -1.02 7.96
N MET A 128 -7.19 -1.19 6.66
CA MET A 128 -7.03 -2.53 6.10
C MET A 128 -5.83 -3.29 6.67
N ARG A 129 -4.77 -2.59 7.13
CA ARG A 129 -3.58 -3.23 7.71
C ARG A 129 -3.97 -3.96 8.98
N TRP A 130 -4.90 -3.39 9.75
CA TRP A 130 -5.45 -4.03 10.95
C TRP A 130 -6.31 -5.25 10.57
N GLU A 131 -7.14 -5.14 9.54
CA GLU A 131 -7.91 -6.29 9.01
C GLU A 131 -6.99 -7.44 8.60
N ARG A 132 -5.92 -7.13 7.86
CA ARG A 132 -4.90 -8.09 7.46
C ARG A 132 -4.21 -8.72 8.67
N ASP A 133 -3.80 -7.92 9.66
CA ASP A 133 -3.14 -8.43 10.86
C ASP A 133 -4.07 -9.36 11.66
N VAL A 134 -5.36 -9.01 11.80
CA VAL A 134 -6.38 -9.86 12.44
C VAL A 134 -6.47 -11.24 11.78
N GLN A 135 -6.45 -11.30 10.45
CA GLN A 135 -6.49 -12.56 9.71
C GLN A 135 -5.15 -13.30 9.73
N TYR A 136 -4.03 -12.59 9.60
CA TYR A 136 -2.69 -13.15 9.62
C TYR A 136 -2.40 -13.87 10.95
N PHE A 137 -2.80 -13.25 12.06
CA PHE A 137 -2.70 -13.85 13.40
C PHE A 137 -3.89 -14.76 13.75
N LYS A 138 -4.79 -15.03 12.80
CA LYS A 138 -5.95 -15.93 12.94
C LYS A 138 -6.91 -15.56 14.07
N HIS A 139 -6.91 -14.29 14.50
CA HIS A 139 -7.77 -13.83 15.58
C HIS A 139 -9.27 -13.90 15.19
N ASN A 140 -9.58 -13.75 13.90
CA ASN A 140 -10.93 -13.96 13.36
C ASN A 140 -11.46 -15.40 13.55
N LEU A 141 -10.59 -16.38 13.82
CA LEU A 141 -10.95 -17.78 14.07
C LEU A 141 -11.14 -18.10 15.56
N GLU A 142 -10.70 -17.22 16.47
CA GLU A 142 -10.87 -17.40 17.90
C GLU A 142 -12.36 -17.37 18.32
N PRO A 143 -12.75 -17.93 19.47
CA PRO A 143 -14.11 -17.77 20.01
C PRO A 143 -14.48 -16.28 20.18
N PHE A 144 -15.77 -15.93 20.04
CA PHE A 144 -16.21 -14.54 20.26
C PHE A 144 -16.05 -14.05 21.71
N THR A 145 -15.79 -14.97 22.65
CA THR A 145 -15.43 -14.67 24.04
C THR A 145 -13.97 -14.25 24.21
N ALA A 146 -13.12 -14.41 23.19
CA ALA A 146 -11.76 -13.92 23.21
C ALA A 146 -11.70 -12.40 23.46
N GLY A 147 -10.54 -11.91 23.89
CA GLY A 147 -10.31 -10.47 24.02
C GLY A 147 -10.41 -9.73 22.67
N PRO A 148 -10.47 -8.40 22.66
CA PRO A 148 -10.31 -7.64 21.43
C PRO A 148 -8.90 -7.84 20.85
N PHE A 149 -8.77 -7.74 19.53
CA PHE A 149 -7.46 -7.79 18.87
C PHE A 149 -6.57 -6.64 19.39
N PRO A 150 -5.39 -6.94 19.94
CA PRO A 150 -4.53 -5.91 20.50
C PRO A 150 -3.84 -5.10 19.39
N ILE A 151 -3.68 -3.80 19.62
CA ILE A 151 -2.81 -2.93 18.82
C ILE A 151 -1.70 -2.43 19.76
N PRO A 152 -0.60 -3.19 19.91
CA PRO A 152 0.39 -2.94 20.96
C PRO A 152 0.90 -1.50 20.96
N GLN A 153 1.16 -0.92 19.79
CA GLN A 153 1.67 0.45 19.68
C GLN A 153 0.75 1.48 20.37
N LEU A 154 -0.58 1.37 20.20
CA LEU A 154 -1.54 2.29 20.79
C LEU A 154 -1.79 2.01 22.28
N VAL A 155 -1.76 0.73 22.67
CA VAL A 155 -1.83 0.32 24.09
C VAL A 155 -0.65 0.89 24.84
N GLU A 156 0.56 0.66 24.32
CA GLU A 156 1.81 1.10 24.89
C GLU A 156 1.86 2.63 24.99
N MET A 157 1.54 3.34 23.91
CA MET A 157 1.44 4.81 23.92
C MET A 157 0.50 5.31 25.04
N THR A 158 -0.66 4.67 25.21
CA THR A 158 -1.64 5.04 26.24
C THR A 158 -1.07 4.86 27.65
N GLU A 159 -0.33 3.77 27.89
CA GLU A 159 0.36 3.53 29.17
C GLU A 159 1.47 4.52 29.46
N ARG A 160 2.32 4.86 28.47
CA ARG A 160 3.39 5.86 28.65
C ARG A 160 2.80 7.24 28.90
N LEU A 161 1.75 7.61 28.18
CA LEU A 161 1.01 8.86 28.38
C LEU A 161 0.43 8.94 29.80
N GLU A 162 -0.10 7.84 30.35
CA GLU A 162 -0.67 7.83 31.70
C GLU A 162 0.35 8.15 32.80
N ARG A 163 1.61 7.74 32.60
CA ARG A 163 2.73 7.95 33.53
C ARG A 163 3.26 9.39 33.54
N LEU A 164 2.88 10.22 32.57
CA LEU A 164 3.31 11.62 32.52
C LEU A 164 2.81 12.42 33.73
N PRO A 165 3.55 13.47 34.15
CA PRO A 165 3.04 14.44 35.12
C PRO A 165 1.70 15.01 34.69
N ARG A 166 0.79 15.23 35.64
CA ARG A 166 -0.62 15.59 35.38
C ARG A 166 -0.80 16.72 34.35
N ALA A 167 0.01 17.78 34.45
CA ALA A 167 -0.07 18.93 33.55
C ALA A 167 0.31 18.56 32.11
N GLU A 168 1.36 17.76 31.92
CA GLU A 168 1.78 17.27 30.60
C GLU A 168 0.78 16.28 30.04
N ARG A 169 0.37 15.30 30.85
CA ARG A 169 -0.68 14.34 30.46
C ARG A 169 -1.92 15.06 29.92
N GLN A 170 -2.37 16.13 30.58
CA GLN A 170 -3.51 16.90 30.10
C GLN A 170 -3.27 17.59 28.76
N ARG A 171 -2.06 18.13 28.50
CA ARG A 171 -1.72 18.73 27.20
C ARG A 171 -1.78 17.71 26.07
N HIS A 172 -1.20 16.52 26.28
CA HIS A 172 -1.23 15.45 25.29
C HIS A 172 -2.65 14.90 25.07
N LEU A 173 -3.44 14.75 26.13
CA LEU A 173 -4.86 14.38 26.03
C LEU A 173 -5.67 15.41 25.23
N THR A 174 -5.45 16.71 25.46
CA THR A 174 -6.10 17.78 24.68
C THR A 174 -5.73 17.70 23.21
N ALA A 175 -4.45 17.45 22.88
CA ALA A 175 -4.01 17.27 21.49
C ALA A 175 -4.68 16.06 20.80
N LEU A 176 -4.89 14.97 21.56
CA LEU A 176 -5.63 13.78 21.13
C LEU A 176 -7.16 13.91 21.27
N ARG A 177 -7.68 15.09 21.61
CA ARG A 177 -9.11 15.35 21.80
C ARG A 177 -9.79 14.38 22.79
N ALA A 178 -9.06 13.91 23.80
CA ALA A 178 -9.55 12.96 24.79
C ALA A 178 -9.69 13.64 26.16
N ARG A 179 -10.76 13.32 26.91
CA ARG A 179 -10.98 13.92 28.23
C ARG A 179 -10.08 13.30 29.31
N ASN A 180 -9.75 12.03 29.14
CA ASN A 180 -8.93 11.25 30.07
C ASN A 180 -8.36 10.01 29.37
N VAL A 181 -7.46 9.29 30.05
CA VAL A 181 -6.83 8.07 29.53
C VAL A 181 -7.85 6.95 29.31
N GLN A 182 -8.92 6.89 30.11
CA GLN A 182 -9.98 5.88 29.94
C GLN A 182 -10.72 6.05 28.60
N GLU A 183 -10.88 7.29 28.13
CA GLU A 183 -11.44 7.56 26.81
C GLU A 183 -10.53 7.04 25.70
N LEU A 184 -9.21 7.22 25.79
CA LEU A 184 -8.26 6.66 24.81
C LEU A 184 -8.28 5.13 24.79
N ARG A 185 -8.32 4.49 25.97
CA ARG A 185 -8.51 3.03 26.08
C ARG A 185 -9.81 2.58 25.41
N GLY A 186 -10.87 3.37 25.55
CA GLY A 186 -12.15 3.14 24.89
C GLY A 186 -12.09 3.23 23.38
N ARG A 187 -11.15 4.00 22.80
CA ARG A 187 -10.92 4.12 21.35
C ARG A 187 -10.08 2.98 20.77
N LEU A 188 -9.62 2.02 21.57
CA LEU A 188 -8.90 0.83 21.06
C LEU A 188 -9.84 -0.24 20.50
N GLN A 189 -11.16 -0.05 20.62
CA GLN A 189 -12.18 -0.98 20.16
C GLN A 189 -13.49 -0.25 19.81
N PRO A 190 -14.31 -0.77 18.88
CA PRO A 190 -15.52 -0.09 18.47
C PRO A 190 -16.55 -0.07 19.61
N ALA A 191 -17.17 1.08 19.82
CA ALA A 191 -18.29 1.22 20.74
C ALA A 191 -19.56 0.63 20.10
N LEU A 192 -20.18 -0.35 20.76
CA LEU A 192 -21.36 -1.05 20.27
C LEU A 192 -22.62 -0.55 20.95
N THR A 193 -23.65 -0.23 20.17
CA THR A 193 -24.97 0.11 20.69
C THR A 193 -26.06 -0.60 19.88
N LEU A 194 -26.97 -1.30 20.57
CA LEU A 194 -28.14 -1.91 19.96
C LEU A 194 -29.38 -1.05 20.27
N ARG A 195 -30.08 -0.61 19.23
CA ARG A 195 -31.30 0.20 19.36
C ARG A 195 -32.44 -0.44 18.58
N ARG A 196 -33.67 -0.13 18.99
CA ARG A 196 -34.90 -0.52 18.30
C ARG A 196 -35.62 0.74 17.87
N SER A 197 -35.87 0.90 16.58
CA SER A 197 -36.49 2.10 16.01
C SER A 197 -37.21 1.78 14.71
N GLY A 198 -38.43 2.31 14.56
CA GLY A 198 -39.20 2.21 13.31
C GLY A 198 -39.47 0.76 12.85
N GLY A 199 -39.67 -0.19 13.77
CA GLY A 199 -39.87 -1.61 13.46
C GLY A 199 -38.61 -2.36 13.05
N ASN A 200 -37.43 -1.78 13.28
CA ASN A 200 -36.14 -2.41 13.02
C ASN A 200 -35.30 -2.43 14.29
N TRP A 201 -34.48 -3.46 14.45
CA TRP A 201 -33.33 -3.40 15.34
C TRP A 201 -32.10 -2.95 14.54
N VAL A 202 -31.23 -2.17 15.17
CA VAL A 202 -30.00 -1.65 14.58
C VAL A 202 -28.87 -1.78 15.60
N LEU A 203 -27.90 -2.64 15.29
CA LEU A 203 -26.60 -2.61 15.96
C LEU A 203 -25.74 -1.56 15.25
N ARG A 204 -25.23 -0.60 15.99
CA ARG A 204 -24.22 0.36 15.52
C ARG A 204 -22.90 0.10 16.23
N ALA A 205 -21.87 -0.19 15.45
CA ALA A 205 -20.47 -0.15 15.84
C ALA A 205 -19.86 1.17 15.39
N HIS A 206 -19.35 1.97 16.33
CA HIS A 206 -18.77 3.27 16.05
C HIS A 206 -17.34 3.35 16.60
N GLN A 207 -16.41 3.77 15.75
CA GLN A 207 -15.00 3.83 16.06
C GLN A 207 -14.46 5.22 15.66
N PRO A 208 -14.30 6.15 16.61
CA PRO A 208 -13.49 7.34 16.40
C PRO A 208 -12.04 6.94 16.17
N SER A 209 -11.30 7.73 15.39
CA SER A 209 -9.85 7.59 15.33
C SER A 209 -9.24 7.84 16.72
N PHE A 210 -8.05 7.30 16.98
CA PHE A 210 -7.37 7.41 18.27
C PHE A 210 -7.13 8.88 18.66
N ASP A 211 -6.84 9.75 17.68
CA ASP A 211 -6.73 11.22 17.85
C ASP A 211 -8.08 11.97 17.87
N GLY A 212 -9.19 11.25 17.64
CA GLY A 212 -10.56 11.74 17.71
C GLY A 212 -10.96 12.71 16.60
N ARG A 213 -10.26 12.72 15.46
CA ARG A 213 -10.56 13.61 14.33
C ARG A 213 -11.50 13.01 13.28
N ASN A 214 -11.42 11.71 13.08
CA ASN A 214 -12.18 10.98 12.07
C ASN A 214 -12.97 9.86 12.73
N PHE A 215 -13.84 9.18 11.98
CA PHE A 215 -14.55 8.01 12.47
C PHE A 215 -15.01 7.06 11.37
N LEU A 216 -15.17 5.81 11.80
CA LEU A 216 -15.86 4.77 11.07
C LEU A 216 -17.16 4.39 11.78
N THR A 217 -18.19 4.05 11.01
CA THR A 217 -19.42 3.45 11.53
C THR A 217 -19.83 2.26 10.68
N LEU A 218 -20.12 1.14 11.34
CA LEU A 218 -20.76 -0.03 10.74
C LEU A 218 -22.10 -0.27 11.43
N GLU A 219 -23.17 -0.33 10.65
CA GLU A 219 -24.51 -0.66 11.14
C GLU A 219 -24.98 -1.98 10.55
N LEU A 220 -25.51 -2.84 11.43
CA LEU A 220 -26.24 -4.05 11.06
C LEU A 220 -27.70 -3.86 11.45
N ARG A 221 -28.60 -4.05 10.50
CA ARG A 221 -30.04 -3.83 10.68
C ARG A 221 -30.85 -5.04 10.26
N GLY A 222 -31.92 -5.33 10.99
CA GLY A 222 -32.95 -6.29 10.59
C GLY A 222 -34.36 -5.85 11.00
N ASP A 223 -35.36 -6.42 10.32
CA ASP A 223 -36.78 -6.17 10.59
C ASP A 223 -37.23 -6.96 11.83
N GLU A 224 -37.85 -6.28 12.80
CA GLU A 224 -38.34 -6.89 14.05
C GLU A 224 -39.48 -7.89 13.85
N ARG A 225 -40.22 -7.76 12.73
CA ARG A 225 -41.28 -8.69 12.34
C ARG A 225 -40.72 -10.05 11.93
N ASN A 226 -39.51 -10.06 11.37
CA ASN A 226 -38.89 -11.24 10.79
C ASN A 226 -37.74 -11.79 11.64
N SER A 227 -37.19 -10.97 12.54
CA SER A 227 -36.03 -11.34 13.34
C SER A 227 -36.01 -10.63 14.70
N SER A 228 -35.19 -11.12 15.61
CA SER A 228 -34.87 -10.47 16.87
C SER A 228 -33.36 -10.47 17.08
N ALA A 229 -32.86 -9.41 17.71
CA ALA A 229 -31.44 -9.26 18.01
C ALA A 229 -31.21 -8.97 19.50
N GLU A 230 -30.15 -9.57 20.02
CA GLU A 230 -29.66 -9.44 21.39
C GLU A 230 -28.14 -9.23 21.35
N LEU A 231 -27.66 -8.21 22.07
CA LEU A 231 -26.23 -7.92 22.18
C LEU A 231 -25.73 -8.42 23.54
N ALA A 232 -24.82 -9.40 23.52
CA ALA A 232 -24.16 -9.93 24.71
C ALA A 232 -22.66 -9.64 24.62
N GLY A 233 -22.19 -8.67 25.41
CA GLY A 233 -20.81 -8.17 25.31
C GLY A 233 -20.54 -7.59 23.93
N ARG A 234 -19.67 -8.25 23.15
CA ARG A 234 -19.28 -7.85 21.78
C ARG A 234 -19.95 -8.67 20.69
N THR A 235 -20.89 -9.54 21.06
CA THR A 235 -21.51 -10.51 20.15
C THR A 235 -22.98 -10.19 19.97
N LEU A 236 -23.40 -9.99 18.72
CA LEU A 236 -24.79 -9.84 18.34
C LEU A 236 -25.35 -11.21 17.97
N ARG A 237 -26.32 -11.69 18.73
CA ARG A 237 -27.09 -12.89 18.39
C ARG A 237 -28.36 -12.47 17.67
N VAL A 238 -28.59 -13.03 16.48
CA VAL A 238 -29.77 -12.76 15.66
C VAL A 238 -30.55 -14.06 15.46
N ARG A 239 -31.84 -14.03 15.82
CA ARG A 239 -32.78 -15.14 15.64
C ARG A 239 -33.84 -14.74 14.63
N ALA A 240 -33.97 -15.51 13.55
CA ALA A 240 -35.12 -15.39 12.66
C ALA A 240 -36.41 -15.86 13.36
N ARG A 241 -37.54 -15.33 12.91
CA ARG A 241 -38.88 -15.74 13.33
C ARG A 241 -39.49 -16.61 12.23
N GLY A 242 -40.16 -17.69 12.61
CA GLY A 242 -40.90 -18.54 11.67
C GLY A 242 -40.05 -19.44 10.76
N GLY A 243 -38.77 -19.66 11.07
CA GLY A 243 -37.89 -20.53 10.27
C GLY A 243 -37.34 -19.90 8.99
N GLU A 244 -37.62 -18.61 8.77
CA GLU A 244 -37.10 -17.82 7.64
C GLU A 244 -35.57 -17.61 7.75
N PRO A 245 -34.87 -17.38 6.63
CA PRO A 245 -33.48 -16.93 6.65
C PRO A 245 -33.31 -15.57 7.36
N VAL A 246 -32.17 -15.37 8.02
CA VAL A 246 -31.86 -14.07 8.63
C VAL A 246 -31.45 -13.09 7.53
N ARG A 247 -32.20 -11.99 7.39
CA ARG A 247 -31.90 -10.90 6.45
C ARG A 247 -31.26 -9.74 7.19
N LEU A 248 -30.12 -9.28 6.70
CA LEU A 248 -29.33 -8.21 7.29
C LEU A 248 -29.09 -7.12 6.25
N THR A 249 -29.39 -5.88 6.60
CA THR A 249 -28.89 -4.71 5.89
C THR A 249 -27.63 -4.24 6.58
N VAL A 250 -26.54 -4.12 5.82
CA VAL A 250 -25.26 -3.59 6.28
C VAL A 250 -25.09 -2.19 5.72
N ARG A 251 -24.78 -1.22 6.59
CA ARG A 251 -24.39 0.14 6.20
C ARG A 251 -23.01 0.44 6.75
N ILE A 252 -22.08 0.82 5.88
CA ILE A 252 -20.78 1.34 6.25
C ILE A 252 -20.73 2.85 6.00
N GLU A 253 -20.00 3.57 6.85
CA GLU A 253 -19.87 5.02 6.78
C GLU A 253 -18.48 5.47 7.25
N SER A 254 -17.92 6.44 6.52
CA SER A 254 -16.62 7.04 6.76
C SER A 254 -16.64 8.55 6.50
N ASP A 255 -15.88 9.31 7.29
CA ASP A 255 -15.57 10.73 7.06
C ASP A 255 -14.16 10.97 6.49
N ALA A 256 -13.47 9.91 6.06
CA ALA A 256 -12.17 10.00 5.42
C ALA A 256 -12.21 10.90 4.16
N PRO A 257 -11.12 11.62 3.86
CA PRO A 257 -10.99 12.36 2.61
C PRO A 257 -11.09 11.43 1.37
N THR A 258 -11.56 12.00 0.27
CA THR A 258 -11.71 11.29 -0.99
C THR A 258 -10.40 11.31 -1.79
N LEU A 259 -10.25 10.36 -2.72
CA LEU A 259 -9.26 10.47 -3.80
C LEU A 259 -10.01 10.85 -5.08
N THR A 260 -9.28 11.31 -6.09
CA THR A 260 -9.85 11.76 -7.37
C THR A 260 -9.68 10.66 -8.42
N PRO A 261 -10.71 9.85 -8.73
CA PRO A 261 -10.57 8.70 -9.61
C PRO A 261 -10.30 9.13 -11.06
N LEU A 262 -9.48 8.37 -11.77
CA LEU A 262 -9.26 8.52 -13.19
C LEU A 262 -10.25 7.65 -13.98
N THR A 263 -10.79 8.20 -15.06
CA THR A 263 -11.64 7.48 -16.02
C THR A 263 -10.79 6.70 -17.03
N ARG A 264 -11.35 5.66 -17.68
CA ARG A 264 -10.63 4.98 -18.77
C ARG A 264 -10.13 5.93 -19.86
N GLN A 265 -10.84 7.02 -20.16
CA GLN A 265 -10.44 8.00 -21.17
C GLN A 265 -9.19 8.80 -20.74
N GLU A 266 -8.98 8.99 -19.45
CA GLU A 266 -7.77 9.62 -18.92
C GLU A 266 -6.61 8.64 -18.78
N ILE A 267 -6.91 7.33 -18.67
CA ILE A 267 -5.91 6.28 -18.46
C ILE A 267 -5.32 5.79 -19.77
N PHE A 268 -6.14 5.46 -20.77
CA PHE A 268 -5.69 4.73 -21.97
C PHE A 268 -5.58 5.63 -23.21
N ASN A 269 -4.62 5.34 -24.08
CA ASN A 269 -4.41 6.07 -25.32
C ASN A 269 -5.41 5.65 -26.43
N PRO A 270 -5.54 6.44 -27.51
CA PRO A 270 -6.41 6.13 -28.64
C PRO A 270 -6.11 4.77 -29.30
N GLU A 271 -4.85 4.35 -29.38
CA GLU A 271 -4.41 3.08 -29.97
C GLU A 271 -4.96 1.88 -29.21
N PHE A 272 -4.91 1.94 -27.87
CA PHE A 272 -5.51 0.94 -27.00
C PHE A 272 -7.03 0.91 -27.17
N PHE A 273 -7.69 2.06 -27.25
CA PHE A 273 -9.14 2.09 -27.50
C PHE A 273 -9.51 1.48 -28.85
N ALA A 274 -8.71 1.71 -29.89
CA ALA A 274 -8.91 1.06 -31.18
C ALA A 274 -8.74 -0.48 -31.06
N PHE A 275 -7.76 -0.95 -30.29
CA PHE A 275 -7.61 -2.38 -29.98
C PHE A 275 -8.80 -2.93 -29.19
N TYR A 276 -9.23 -2.22 -28.15
CA TYR A 276 -10.36 -2.59 -27.30
C TYR A 276 -11.65 -2.73 -28.10
N GLU A 277 -11.97 -1.78 -28.99
CA GLU A 277 -13.16 -1.83 -29.83
C GLU A 277 -13.09 -2.95 -30.88
N ARG A 278 -11.91 -3.29 -31.41
CA ARG A 278 -11.75 -4.49 -32.26
C ARG A 278 -12.07 -5.78 -31.50
N VAL A 279 -11.49 -5.96 -30.30
CA VAL A 279 -11.77 -7.14 -29.46
C VAL A 279 -13.26 -7.19 -29.07
N ARG A 280 -13.89 -6.04 -28.85
CA ARG A 280 -15.33 -5.94 -28.58
C ARG A 280 -16.18 -6.34 -29.79
N ALA A 281 -15.82 -5.89 -30.99
CA ALA A 281 -16.52 -6.27 -32.22
C ALA A 281 -16.46 -7.78 -32.49
N ASP A 282 -15.33 -8.42 -32.15
CA ASP A 282 -15.12 -9.86 -32.28
C ASP A 282 -15.78 -10.69 -31.15
N SER A 283 -16.44 -10.05 -30.18
CA SER A 283 -16.99 -10.72 -28.99
C SER A 283 -18.08 -11.75 -29.31
N ALA A 284 -18.72 -11.67 -30.47
CA ALA A 284 -19.65 -12.70 -30.93
C ALA A 284 -18.94 -14.04 -31.24
N ALA A 285 -17.68 -13.99 -31.69
CA ALA A 285 -16.86 -15.17 -31.99
C ALA A 285 -16.06 -15.65 -30.78
N ASP A 286 -15.57 -14.73 -29.93
CA ASP A 286 -14.86 -15.06 -28.68
C ASP A 286 -15.34 -14.18 -27.50
N PRO A 287 -16.46 -14.56 -26.86
CA PRO A 287 -17.01 -13.79 -25.73
C PRO A 287 -16.09 -13.72 -24.51
N LEU A 288 -15.27 -14.76 -24.29
CA LEU A 288 -14.41 -14.85 -23.11
C LEU A 288 -13.22 -13.89 -23.20
N ARG A 289 -12.66 -13.72 -24.40
CA ARG A 289 -11.58 -12.74 -24.63
C ARG A 289 -12.00 -11.33 -24.29
N PHE A 290 -13.17 -10.88 -24.78
CA PHE A 290 -13.65 -9.54 -24.47
C PHE A 290 -14.01 -9.38 -22.99
N ARG A 291 -14.69 -10.35 -22.38
CA ARG A 291 -14.99 -10.34 -20.93
C ARG A 291 -13.72 -10.21 -20.08
N ARG A 292 -12.67 -10.96 -20.42
CA ARG A 292 -11.36 -10.87 -19.74
C ARG A 292 -10.74 -9.48 -19.86
N LEU A 293 -10.74 -8.91 -21.08
CA LEU A 293 -10.20 -7.57 -21.34
C LEU A 293 -10.97 -6.49 -20.57
N GLU A 294 -12.30 -6.48 -20.65
CA GLU A 294 -13.14 -5.51 -19.93
C GLU A 294 -12.96 -5.64 -18.40
N ARG A 295 -12.81 -6.86 -17.86
CA ARG A 295 -12.47 -7.06 -16.45
C ARG A 295 -11.12 -6.43 -16.09
N GLN A 296 -10.10 -6.59 -16.92
CA GLN A 296 -8.77 -6.00 -16.70
C GLN A 296 -8.82 -4.46 -16.75
N VAL A 297 -9.52 -3.89 -17.72
CA VAL A 297 -9.75 -2.44 -17.83
C VAL A 297 -10.42 -1.90 -16.57
N ARG A 298 -11.53 -2.52 -16.14
CA ARG A 298 -12.23 -2.12 -14.91
C ARG A 298 -11.37 -2.25 -13.66
N SER A 299 -10.58 -3.32 -13.57
CA SER A 299 -9.69 -3.54 -12.43
C SER A 299 -8.66 -2.41 -12.31
N PHE A 300 -8.13 -1.96 -13.46
CA PHE A 300 -7.20 -0.85 -13.52
C PHE A 300 -7.89 0.49 -13.18
N GLU A 301 -9.09 0.75 -13.71
CA GLU A 301 -9.88 1.94 -13.36
C GLU A 301 -10.14 2.05 -11.85
N LEU A 302 -10.44 0.94 -11.17
CA LEU A 302 -10.72 0.89 -9.73
C LEU A 302 -9.53 1.36 -8.86
N LEU A 303 -8.31 1.23 -9.38
CA LEU A 303 -7.07 1.47 -8.64
C LEU A 303 -6.30 2.72 -9.11
N SER A 304 -6.86 3.50 -10.03
CA SER A 304 -6.20 4.65 -10.65
C SER A 304 -6.81 5.97 -10.19
N TYR A 305 -5.98 6.83 -9.57
CA TYR A 305 -6.38 8.13 -9.05
C TYR A 305 -5.34 9.19 -9.47
N GLN A 306 -5.75 10.46 -9.51
CA GLN A 306 -4.82 11.56 -9.79
C GLN A 306 -3.68 11.62 -8.76
N GLU A 307 -3.97 11.21 -7.52
CA GLU A 307 -3.05 11.22 -6.39
C GLU A 307 -2.02 10.08 -6.41
N LYS A 308 -2.39 8.91 -6.93
CA LYS A 308 -1.59 7.66 -6.93
C LYS A 308 -2.26 6.57 -7.76
N LEU A 309 -1.45 5.64 -8.26
CA LEU A 309 -1.92 4.30 -8.60
C LEU A 309 -1.77 3.42 -7.36
N MET A 310 -2.84 2.73 -6.96
CA MET A 310 -2.85 1.94 -5.73
C MET A 310 -2.32 0.52 -5.97
N ALA A 311 -1.46 0.05 -5.07
CA ALA A 311 -1.20 -1.36 -4.89
C ALA A 311 -2.50 -2.07 -4.49
N GLY A 312 -2.72 -3.25 -5.07
CA GLY A 312 -4.03 -3.89 -5.14
C GLY A 312 -4.74 -4.16 -3.79
N LEU A 313 -6.03 -4.42 -3.93
CA LEU A 313 -6.95 -4.87 -2.89
C LEU A 313 -6.97 -6.41 -2.81
N PRO A 314 -7.30 -7.05 -1.65
CA PRO A 314 -7.71 -6.46 -0.37
C PRO A 314 -6.55 -6.19 0.59
N ASN A 315 -5.29 -6.28 0.15
CA ASN A 315 -4.14 -6.31 1.06
C ASN A 315 -3.44 -4.96 1.26
N PHE A 316 -3.48 -4.05 0.27
CA PHE A 316 -2.67 -2.83 0.29
C PHE A 316 -3.42 -1.51 0.08
N ALA A 317 -4.28 -1.38 -0.95
CA ALA A 317 -5.06 -0.16 -1.27
C ALA A 317 -4.36 1.18 -0.96
N THR A 318 -3.05 1.23 -1.20
CA THR A 318 -2.18 2.35 -0.86
C THR A 318 -1.12 2.51 -1.93
N TYR A 319 -0.37 3.61 -1.87
CA TYR A 319 0.73 3.87 -2.78
C TYR A 319 1.89 2.91 -2.51
N PHE A 320 2.39 2.28 -3.59
CA PHE A 320 3.67 1.58 -3.62
C PHE A 320 4.52 2.21 -4.74
N GLY A 321 5.58 2.94 -4.38
CA GLY A 321 6.40 3.74 -5.30
C GLY A 321 7.00 2.89 -6.41
N ARG A 322 7.73 1.83 -6.03
CA ARG A 322 8.26 0.80 -6.92
C ARG A 322 7.24 0.29 -7.93
N ASP A 323 6.17 -0.28 -7.41
CA ASP A 323 5.18 -1.02 -8.18
C ASP A 323 4.46 -0.09 -9.15
N MET A 324 4.21 1.16 -8.72
CA MET A 324 3.64 2.21 -9.57
C MET A 324 4.62 2.62 -10.69
N LEU A 325 5.90 2.84 -10.38
CA LEU A 325 6.93 3.19 -11.37
C LEU A 325 7.11 2.07 -12.41
N MET A 326 7.23 0.82 -11.96
CA MET A 326 7.28 -0.36 -12.83
C MET A 326 6.04 -0.49 -13.69
N THR A 327 4.85 -0.35 -13.10
CA THR A 327 3.59 -0.38 -13.85
C THR A 327 3.57 0.70 -14.93
N ALA A 328 4.04 1.91 -14.62
CA ALA A 328 4.10 2.99 -15.58
C ALA A 328 5.06 2.73 -16.74
N LEU A 329 6.22 2.12 -16.47
CA LEU A 329 7.16 1.71 -17.52
C LEU A 329 6.59 0.58 -18.39
N MET A 330 5.91 -0.40 -17.80
CA MET A 330 5.32 -1.53 -18.54
C MET A 330 4.10 -1.12 -19.38
N MET A 331 3.34 -0.14 -18.93
CA MET A 331 2.07 0.25 -19.56
C MET A 331 2.19 1.40 -20.56
N GLN A 332 3.40 1.93 -20.79
CA GLN A 332 3.64 3.00 -21.77
C GLN A 332 2.97 2.78 -23.14
N PRO A 333 2.94 1.55 -23.72
CA PRO A 333 2.32 1.35 -25.03
C PRO A 333 0.80 1.58 -25.08
N VAL A 334 0.12 1.58 -23.93
CA VAL A 334 -1.35 1.63 -23.86
C VAL A 334 -1.88 2.82 -23.04
N TRP A 335 -1.03 3.56 -22.34
CA TRP A 335 -1.46 4.69 -21.52
C TRP A 335 -1.47 6.01 -22.26
N ALA A 336 -2.42 6.87 -21.89
CA ALA A 336 -2.48 8.25 -22.34
C ALA A 336 -1.26 9.05 -21.82
N ASP A 337 -0.82 10.06 -22.58
CA ASP A 337 0.38 10.83 -22.24
C ASP A 337 0.33 11.49 -20.85
N ALA A 338 -0.87 11.86 -20.39
CA ALA A 338 -1.09 12.48 -19.08
C ALA A 338 -0.79 11.51 -17.90
N MET A 339 -0.81 10.20 -18.12
CA MET A 339 -0.56 9.22 -17.05
C MET A 339 0.85 9.33 -16.46
N ALA A 340 1.84 9.68 -17.29
CA ALA A 340 3.19 9.95 -16.79
C ALA A 340 3.21 11.13 -15.81
N GLU A 341 2.43 12.18 -16.06
CA GLU A 341 2.31 13.35 -15.18
C GLU A 341 1.64 12.98 -13.84
N HIS A 342 0.66 12.07 -13.84
CA HIS A 342 0.05 11.56 -12.59
C HIS A 342 1.05 10.74 -11.77
N VAL A 343 1.77 9.82 -12.40
CA VAL A 343 2.75 8.95 -11.72
C VAL A 343 3.94 9.76 -11.20
N ILE A 344 4.54 10.61 -12.04
CA ILE A 344 5.65 11.49 -11.64
C ILE A 344 5.20 12.43 -10.52
N GLY A 345 4.00 13.00 -10.63
CA GLY A 345 3.44 13.89 -9.62
C GLY A 345 3.25 13.18 -8.28
N SER A 346 2.80 11.92 -8.33
CA SER A 346 2.63 11.05 -7.17
C SER A 346 3.95 10.72 -6.45
N VAL A 347 5.04 10.51 -7.19
CA VAL A 347 6.38 10.33 -6.60
C VAL A 347 6.92 11.64 -6.01
N LEU A 348 6.89 12.72 -6.79
CA LEU A 348 7.47 14.01 -6.39
C LEU A 348 6.86 14.56 -5.10
N ARG A 349 5.54 14.40 -4.93
CA ARG A 349 4.85 14.80 -3.70
C ARG A 349 5.19 13.94 -2.48
N ARG A 350 5.96 12.86 -2.62
CA ARG A 350 6.35 11.95 -1.51
C ARG A 350 7.85 11.82 -1.32
N LEU A 351 8.65 12.55 -2.11
CA LEU A 351 10.10 12.55 -1.93
C LEU A 351 10.48 12.98 -0.52
N SER A 352 11.54 12.37 0.00
CA SER A 352 12.19 12.85 1.20
C SER A 352 12.82 14.23 0.93
N PRO A 353 13.16 15.00 1.99
CA PRO A 353 13.92 16.24 1.83
C PRO A 353 15.28 16.06 1.13
N THR A 354 15.84 14.83 1.15
CA THR A 354 17.14 14.48 0.58
C THR A 354 17.05 13.78 -0.78
N GLY A 355 15.86 13.56 -1.32
CA GLY A 355 15.63 13.05 -2.69
C GLY A 355 15.31 11.56 -2.80
N GLU A 356 15.20 10.83 -1.68
CA GLU A 356 14.72 9.44 -1.68
C GLU A 356 13.25 9.36 -2.10
N VAL A 357 12.92 8.34 -2.89
CA VAL A 357 11.56 8.00 -3.31
C VAL A 357 10.88 7.20 -2.21
N SER A 358 9.69 7.64 -1.81
CA SER A 358 8.86 6.84 -0.89
C SER A 358 8.48 5.53 -1.57
N HIS A 359 8.70 4.43 -0.87
CA HIS A 359 8.27 3.09 -1.23
C HIS A 359 6.81 2.84 -0.87
N GLU A 360 6.39 3.19 0.34
CA GLU A 360 5.02 2.97 0.85
C GLU A 360 4.61 4.17 1.70
N GLU A 361 3.31 4.45 1.76
CA GLU A 361 2.74 5.45 2.67
C GLU A 361 1.84 4.78 3.73
N ALA A 362 2.00 5.20 4.99
CA ALA A 362 1.08 4.91 6.07
C ALA A 362 0.05 6.03 6.20
N LEU A 363 -1.23 5.68 6.11
CA LEU A 363 -2.37 6.61 6.07
C LEU A 363 -3.26 6.45 7.30
N GLY A 364 -3.96 7.53 7.68
CA GLY A 364 -4.97 7.52 8.74
C GLY A 364 -4.50 6.83 10.02
N GLU A 365 -5.27 5.86 10.50
CA GLU A 365 -4.97 5.06 11.70
C GLU A 365 -3.67 4.25 11.62
N GLN A 366 -3.20 3.88 10.41
CA GLN A 366 -1.90 3.22 10.27
C GLN A 366 -0.77 4.21 10.53
N ALA A 367 -0.90 5.46 10.09
CA ALA A 367 0.05 6.52 10.41
C ALA A 367 0.06 6.80 11.92
N ILE A 368 -1.12 6.84 12.55
CA ILE A 368 -1.24 7.00 14.01
C ILE A 368 -0.53 5.84 14.74
N ARG A 369 -0.77 4.59 14.33
CA ARG A 369 -0.13 3.40 14.91
C ARG A 369 1.39 3.49 14.83
N GLU A 370 1.95 3.92 13.71
CA GLU A 370 3.41 4.04 13.55
C GLU A 370 4.00 5.21 14.34
N HIS A 371 3.31 6.35 14.40
CA HIS A 371 3.72 7.46 15.25
C HIS A 371 3.58 7.15 16.75
N ALA A 372 2.65 6.28 17.15
CA ALA A 372 2.52 5.85 18.54
C ALA A 372 3.76 5.10 19.04
N GLU A 373 4.44 4.36 18.17
CA GLU A 373 5.72 3.72 18.47
C GLU A 373 6.84 4.75 18.68
N ILE A 374 6.93 5.75 17.79
CA ILE A 374 7.88 6.87 17.92
C ILE A 374 7.62 7.64 19.22
N TYR A 375 6.35 7.95 19.50
CA TYR A 375 5.92 8.62 20.72
C TYR A 375 6.34 7.85 21.97
N SER A 376 6.13 6.54 22.00
CA SER A 376 6.51 5.69 23.13
C SER A 376 8.02 5.71 23.36
N ARG A 377 8.83 5.62 22.28
CA ARG A 377 10.30 5.76 22.37
C ARG A 377 10.73 7.12 22.91
N LEU A 378 10.11 8.21 22.47
CA LEU A 378 10.41 9.56 22.97
C LEU A 378 10.11 9.70 24.46
N LEU A 379 9.04 9.06 24.96
CA LEU A 379 8.72 9.08 26.39
C LEU A 379 9.64 8.19 27.22
N ASP A 380 10.07 7.05 26.66
CA ASP A 380 11.08 6.19 27.30
C ASP A 380 12.43 6.92 27.38
N ASP A 381 12.83 7.62 26.32
CA ASP A 381 14.02 8.49 26.29
C ASP A 381 13.91 9.65 27.28
N PHE A 382 12.76 10.31 27.36
CA PHE A 382 12.49 11.34 28.37
C PHE A 382 12.70 10.79 29.78
N ALA A 383 12.11 9.63 30.11
CA ALA A 383 12.25 9.02 31.43
C ALA A 383 13.70 8.63 31.73
N ARG A 384 14.40 8.04 30.76
CA ARG A 384 15.82 7.68 30.87
C ARG A 384 16.70 8.91 31.11
N PHE A 385 16.58 9.96 30.28
CA PHE A 385 17.38 11.18 30.41
C PHE A 385 17.12 11.91 31.72
N ARG A 386 15.88 11.88 32.24
CA ARG A 386 15.58 12.39 33.59
C ARG A 386 16.31 11.61 34.68
N ALA A 387 16.31 10.27 34.60
CA ALA A 387 17.03 9.43 35.56
C ALA A 387 18.56 9.63 35.51
N GLU A 388 19.11 9.92 34.32
CA GLU A 388 20.53 10.21 34.09
C GLU A 388 20.93 11.66 34.46
N GLY A 389 20.01 12.51 34.90
CA GLY A 389 20.29 13.93 35.19
C GLY A 389 20.49 14.81 33.95
N ARG A 390 20.14 14.34 32.75
CA ARG A 390 20.28 15.04 31.46
C ARG A 390 19.05 15.88 31.14
N GLY A 391 18.81 16.92 31.92
CA GLY A 391 17.59 17.76 31.85
C GLY A 391 17.26 18.28 30.45
N GLN A 392 18.24 18.86 29.73
CA GLN A 392 18.01 19.42 28.40
C GLN A 392 17.56 18.34 27.39
N ALA A 393 18.20 17.17 27.40
CA ALA A 393 17.84 16.07 26.49
C ALA A 393 16.44 15.53 26.80
N ALA A 394 16.08 15.44 28.08
CA ALA A 394 14.72 15.10 28.50
C ALA A 394 13.70 16.12 27.99
N ASP A 395 13.97 17.42 28.18
CA ASP A 395 13.05 18.48 27.74
C ASP A 395 12.88 18.48 26.21
N SER A 396 13.94 18.21 25.45
CA SER A 396 13.87 18.02 24.00
C SER A 396 13.01 16.82 23.61
N ALA A 397 13.22 15.64 24.19
CA ALA A 397 12.42 14.45 23.90
C ALA A 397 10.93 14.66 24.20
N LEU A 398 10.61 15.33 25.33
CA LEU A 398 9.24 15.66 25.68
C LEU A 398 8.64 16.71 24.73
N ALA A 399 9.41 17.72 24.31
CA ALA A 399 8.95 18.72 23.33
C ALA A 399 8.66 18.07 21.97
N GLU A 400 9.48 17.15 21.52
CA GLU A 400 9.26 16.37 20.29
C GLU A 400 8.00 15.51 20.40
N ALA A 401 7.81 14.81 21.52
CA ALA A 401 6.59 14.04 21.79
C ALA A 401 5.32 14.92 21.78
N ARG A 402 5.41 16.17 22.25
CA ARG A 402 4.31 17.14 22.19
C ARG A 402 4.01 17.57 20.75
N GLN A 403 5.02 17.80 19.92
CA GLN A 403 4.82 18.16 18.51
C GLN A 403 4.22 17.00 17.73
N LEU A 404 4.75 15.79 17.95
CA LEU A 404 4.27 14.58 17.29
C LEU A 404 2.78 14.34 17.53
N VAL A 405 2.33 14.45 18.78
CA VAL A 405 0.93 14.14 19.14
C VAL A 405 -0.07 15.13 18.53
N VAL A 406 0.35 16.37 18.21
CA VAL A 406 -0.52 17.38 17.58
C VAL A 406 -0.92 16.95 16.16
N ASN A 407 -0.04 16.27 15.42
CA ASN A 407 -0.28 15.83 14.04
C ASN A 407 0.01 14.33 13.87
N ILE A 408 -0.41 13.53 14.84
CA ILE A 408 -0.10 12.09 14.89
C ILE A 408 -0.63 11.29 13.69
N ALA A 409 -1.65 11.79 13.00
CA ALA A 409 -2.23 11.19 11.81
C ALA A 409 -1.60 11.68 10.48
N VAL A 410 -0.53 12.48 10.53
CA VAL A 410 0.19 12.90 9.31
C VAL A 410 0.66 11.67 8.54
N VAL A 411 0.56 11.70 7.21
CA VAL A 411 1.03 10.58 6.37
C VAL A 411 2.52 10.34 6.65
N ARG A 412 2.89 9.08 6.86
CA ARG A 412 4.29 8.68 7.03
C ARG A 412 4.75 7.94 5.79
N GLU A 413 5.77 8.49 5.16
CA GLU A 413 6.45 7.89 4.01
C GLU A 413 7.57 6.94 4.47
N ASN A 414 7.78 5.87 3.71
CA ASN A 414 8.82 4.86 3.98
C ASN A 414 9.87 4.89 2.86
N TYR A 415 11.15 5.07 3.21
CA TYR A 415 12.26 5.22 2.27
C TYR A 415 13.26 4.05 2.33
N HIS A 416 12.81 2.86 2.70
CA HIS A 416 13.71 1.71 2.93
C HIS A 416 14.00 0.87 1.66
N MET A 417 13.28 1.08 0.55
CA MET A 417 13.60 0.45 -0.74
C MET A 417 14.46 1.40 -1.58
N PHE A 418 15.47 0.84 -2.26
CA PHE A 418 16.48 1.61 -2.98
C PHE A 418 16.29 1.60 -4.49
N ASP A 419 15.61 0.59 -5.05
CA ASP A 419 15.36 0.50 -6.48
C ASP A 419 14.46 1.65 -6.98
N ASP A 420 13.53 2.11 -6.16
CA ASP A 420 12.60 3.20 -6.46
C ASP A 420 13.33 4.51 -6.77
N ASP A 421 14.40 4.78 -6.03
CA ASP A 421 15.25 5.96 -6.19
C ASP A 421 15.84 6.04 -7.61
N PHE A 422 16.14 4.89 -8.21
CA PHE A 422 16.80 4.76 -9.51
C PHE A 422 15.81 4.49 -10.66
N GLN A 423 14.64 3.90 -10.37
CA GLN A 423 13.55 3.77 -11.35
C GLN A 423 12.93 5.12 -11.71
N PHE A 424 12.83 6.04 -10.75
CA PHE A 424 12.16 7.32 -10.95
C PHE A 424 12.79 8.18 -12.07
N PRO A 425 14.12 8.41 -12.13
CA PRO A 425 14.76 9.09 -13.26
C PRO A 425 14.45 8.44 -14.61
N VAL A 426 14.38 7.11 -14.69
CA VAL A 426 14.08 6.39 -15.94
C VAL A 426 12.70 6.80 -16.47
N LEU A 427 11.68 6.83 -15.61
CA LEU A 427 10.35 7.28 -16.01
C LEU A 427 10.35 8.76 -16.45
N VAL A 428 11.05 9.63 -15.72
CA VAL A 428 11.15 11.06 -16.05
C VAL A 428 11.81 11.28 -17.40
N ALA A 429 12.90 10.57 -17.70
CA ALA A 429 13.56 10.65 -19.01
C ALA A 429 12.60 10.27 -20.15
N ARG A 430 11.80 9.21 -19.99
CA ARG A 430 10.80 8.80 -20.99
C ARG A 430 9.71 9.85 -21.19
N TYR A 431 9.22 10.47 -20.11
CA TYR A 431 8.27 11.58 -20.18
C TYR A 431 8.84 12.79 -20.93
N LEU A 432 10.06 13.21 -20.58
CA LEU A 432 10.70 14.37 -21.21
C LEU A 432 11.03 14.12 -22.69
N ALA A 433 11.35 12.87 -23.05
CA ALA A 433 11.64 12.47 -24.43
C ALA A 433 10.39 12.28 -25.30
N ASN A 434 9.17 12.22 -24.73
CA ASN A 434 7.95 11.98 -25.50
C ASN A 434 7.69 13.14 -26.50
N PRO A 435 7.75 12.90 -27.83
CA PRO A 435 7.58 13.95 -28.83
C PRO A 435 6.13 14.45 -28.95
N ASP A 436 5.15 13.66 -28.52
CA ASP A 436 3.72 14.00 -28.61
C ASP A 436 3.31 15.05 -27.57
N LEU A 437 4.15 15.26 -26.55
CA LEU A 437 3.94 16.27 -25.52
C LEU A 437 4.72 17.58 -25.82
N PRO A 438 4.03 18.73 -25.99
CA PRO A 438 4.69 20.01 -26.22
C PRO A 438 5.63 20.41 -25.08
N GLY A 439 6.75 21.05 -25.42
CA GLY A 439 7.73 21.54 -24.45
C GLY A 439 7.13 22.53 -23.43
N GLU A 440 6.20 23.39 -23.85
CA GLU A 440 5.50 24.32 -22.96
C GLU A 440 4.71 23.59 -21.86
N ARG A 441 4.04 22.48 -22.20
CA ARG A 441 3.31 21.65 -21.23
C ARG A 441 4.28 21.03 -20.23
N LYS A 442 5.37 20.43 -20.69
CA LYS A 442 6.42 19.85 -19.82
C LYS A 442 7.00 20.89 -18.88
N ARG A 443 7.31 22.08 -19.39
CA ARG A 443 7.84 23.20 -18.60
C ARG A 443 6.84 23.68 -17.55
N SER A 444 5.58 23.87 -17.94
CA SER A 444 4.50 24.28 -17.02
C SER A 444 4.29 23.25 -15.91
N TYR A 445 4.25 21.97 -16.28
CA TYR A 445 4.12 20.87 -15.33
C TYR A 445 5.26 20.85 -14.29
N LEU A 446 6.51 20.97 -14.74
CA LEU A 446 7.69 21.00 -13.87
C LEU A 446 7.73 22.24 -12.94
N LEU A 447 7.21 23.38 -13.40
CA LEU A 447 7.13 24.61 -12.58
C LEU A 447 5.95 24.62 -11.60
N GLY A 448 4.98 23.73 -11.78
CA GLY A 448 3.87 23.57 -10.83
C GLY A 448 4.33 23.05 -9.47
N ALA A 449 3.48 23.25 -8.45
CA ALA A 449 3.75 22.79 -7.10
C ALA A 449 3.87 21.25 -7.01
N ALA A 450 4.85 20.77 -6.26
CA ALA A 450 5.02 19.34 -5.99
C ALA A 450 3.92 18.82 -5.06
N ARG A 451 3.53 19.60 -4.05
CA ARG A 451 2.44 19.33 -3.12
C ARG A 451 1.47 20.50 -3.10
N GLU A 452 0.19 20.22 -2.92
CA GLU A 452 -0.80 21.29 -2.76
C GLU A 452 -0.48 22.13 -1.52
N GLY A 453 -0.43 23.45 -1.66
CA GLY A 453 -0.09 24.37 -0.58
C GLY A 453 1.40 24.49 -0.24
N ASP A 454 2.29 23.77 -0.94
CA ASP A 454 3.74 23.83 -0.76
C ASP A 454 4.38 24.72 -1.86
N PRO A 455 5.28 25.66 -1.51
CA PRO A 455 6.02 26.45 -2.50
C PRO A 455 7.04 25.63 -3.33
N GLU A 456 7.39 24.41 -2.92
CA GLU A 456 8.33 23.57 -3.68
C GLU A 456 7.75 23.17 -5.04
N THR A 457 8.52 23.42 -6.11
CA THR A 457 8.14 23.02 -7.48
C THR A 457 8.49 21.57 -7.76
N ARG A 458 7.78 20.94 -8.70
CA ARG A 458 8.10 19.59 -9.20
C ARG A 458 9.53 19.49 -9.72
N LEU A 459 10.04 20.55 -10.37
CA LEU A 459 11.42 20.65 -10.80
C LEU A 459 12.40 20.61 -9.62
N SER A 460 12.14 21.37 -8.56
CA SER A 460 12.99 21.38 -7.36
C SER A 460 13.05 19.99 -6.71
N ALA A 461 11.90 19.34 -6.55
CA ALA A 461 11.81 17.99 -6.01
C ALA A 461 12.55 16.96 -6.90
N LEU A 462 12.38 17.03 -8.23
CA LEU A 462 13.11 16.20 -9.18
C LEU A 462 14.63 16.37 -9.02
N LEU A 463 15.12 17.62 -8.94
CA LEU A 463 16.55 17.90 -8.79
C LEU A 463 17.14 17.30 -7.51
N ARG A 464 16.38 17.27 -6.40
CA ARG A 464 16.83 16.59 -5.16
C ARG A 464 17.06 15.11 -5.39
N ASN A 465 16.15 14.42 -6.09
CA ASN A 465 16.34 13.01 -6.44
C ASN A 465 17.54 12.82 -7.39
N LEU A 466 17.72 13.68 -8.40
CA LEU A 466 18.87 13.58 -9.30
C LEU A 466 20.21 13.80 -8.58
N VAL A 467 20.26 14.72 -7.61
CA VAL A 467 21.41 14.92 -6.73
C VAL A 467 21.65 13.68 -5.87
N TYR A 468 20.59 13.09 -5.31
CA TYR A 468 20.67 11.84 -4.55
C TYR A 468 21.25 10.70 -5.38
N VAL A 469 20.72 10.47 -6.59
CA VAL A 469 21.18 9.42 -7.53
C VAL A 469 22.65 9.61 -7.87
N ALA A 470 23.06 10.82 -8.28
CA ALA A 470 24.44 11.12 -8.61
C ALA A 470 25.38 10.89 -7.41
N ARG A 471 24.95 11.28 -6.20
CA ARG A 471 25.70 11.05 -4.95
C ARG A 471 25.83 9.58 -4.60
N ARG A 472 24.78 8.77 -4.77
CA ARG A 472 24.82 7.32 -4.50
C ARG A 472 25.69 6.58 -5.51
N ALA A 473 25.75 7.05 -6.75
CA ALA A 473 26.56 6.44 -7.81
C ALA A 473 28.06 6.80 -7.71
N GLU A 474 28.41 7.95 -7.14
CA GLU A 474 29.77 8.50 -7.15
C GLU A 474 30.86 7.56 -6.59
N PRO A 475 30.69 6.87 -5.44
CA PRO A 475 31.77 6.07 -4.85
C PRO A 475 32.30 4.99 -5.80
N TYR A 476 31.41 4.28 -6.51
CA TYR A 476 31.78 3.24 -7.46
C TYR A 476 32.42 3.82 -8.72
N VAL A 477 32.01 5.02 -9.17
CA VAL A 477 32.64 5.70 -10.31
C VAL A 477 34.09 6.05 -9.98
N ARG A 478 34.34 6.53 -8.76
CA ARG A 478 35.70 6.89 -8.31
C ARG A 478 36.59 5.68 -8.12
N GLU A 479 36.03 4.60 -7.59
CA GLU A 479 36.76 3.36 -7.35
C GLU A 479 35.84 2.15 -7.62
N PRO A 480 35.88 1.57 -8.84
CA PRO A 480 34.97 0.52 -9.33
C PRO A 480 35.20 -0.87 -8.70
N ASN A 481 35.15 -0.95 -7.39
CA ASN A 481 35.22 -2.19 -6.62
C ASN A 481 33.86 -2.52 -5.99
N ALA A 482 33.65 -3.80 -5.65
CA ALA A 482 32.36 -4.25 -5.15
C ALA A 482 31.97 -3.67 -3.77
N ALA A 483 32.94 -3.16 -2.99
CA ALA A 483 32.65 -2.53 -1.71
C ALA A 483 31.98 -1.16 -1.84
N ASN A 484 32.10 -0.53 -3.03
CA ASN A 484 31.50 0.77 -3.35
C ASN A 484 30.16 0.66 -4.10
N LEU A 485 29.62 -0.54 -4.27
CA LEU A 485 28.27 -0.77 -4.76
C LEU A 485 27.22 -0.22 -3.79
N VAL A 486 26.01 0.01 -4.27
CA VAL A 486 24.85 0.36 -3.44
C VAL A 486 24.51 -0.86 -2.58
N ASP A 487 24.71 -0.73 -1.28
CA ASP A 487 24.44 -1.77 -0.29
C ASP A 487 23.11 -1.58 0.43
N PHE A 488 22.57 -2.71 0.86
CA PHE A 488 21.50 -2.75 1.83
C PHE A 488 22.01 -2.39 3.24
N PRO A 489 21.21 -1.65 4.03
CA PRO A 489 21.56 -1.35 5.41
C PRO A 489 21.47 -2.62 6.26
N LYS A 490 22.29 -2.67 7.31
CA LYS A 490 22.20 -3.76 8.28
C LYS A 490 20.89 -3.67 9.06
N MET A 491 20.18 -4.79 9.13
CA MET A 491 19.01 -4.99 10.00
C MET A 491 19.44 -5.58 11.35
N THR A 492 20.38 -6.53 11.32
CA THR A 492 21.02 -7.12 12.51
C THR A 492 22.54 -7.21 12.28
N ALA A 493 23.28 -7.85 13.20
CA ALA A 493 24.71 -8.05 13.00
C ALA A 493 25.00 -8.95 11.78
N GLU A 494 24.10 -9.89 11.48
CA GLU A 494 24.24 -10.92 10.44
C GLU A 494 23.33 -10.71 9.22
N GLN A 495 22.32 -9.84 9.31
CA GLN A 495 21.31 -9.67 8.25
C GLN A 495 21.25 -8.25 7.71
N TYR A 496 20.97 -8.17 6.42
CA TYR A 496 20.74 -6.93 5.68
C TYR A 496 19.25 -6.78 5.38
N PHE A 497 18.76 -5.54 5.33
CA PHE A 497 17.38 -5.27 4.95
C PHE A 497 17.21 -5.47 3.43
N PRO A 498 16.27 -6.30 2.94
CA PRO A 498 16.18 -6.64 1.52
C PRO A 498 15.49 -5.52 0.70
N GLY A 499 16.14 -4.36 0.61
CA GLY A 499 15.59 -3.10 0.09
C GLY A 499 15.46 -2.99 -1.44
N SER A 500 14.94 -4.00 -2.13
CA SER A 500 14.67 -3.99 -3.58
C SER A 500 13.54 -4.97 -3.92
N TRP A 501 13.04 -4.99 -5.16
CA TRP A 501 11.80 -5.67 -5.61
C TRP A 501 11.48 -7.07 -5.05
N ARG A 502 12.47 -7.94 -4.80
CA ARG A 502 12.22 -9.27 -4.20
C ARG A 502 11.74 -9.22 -2.75
N ASP A 503 11.99 -8.10 -2.04
CA ASP A 503 11.50 -7.78 -0.69
C ASP A 503 11.58 -8.95 0.31
N SER A 504 12.71 -9.68 0.26
CA SER A 504 12.89 -10.89 1.06
C SER A 504 14.35 -11.24 1.25
N ASN A 505 14.74 -11.49 2.50
CA ASN A 505 16.06 -12.02 2.84
C ASN A 505 16.33 -13.34 2.12
N ALA A 506 15.33 -14.23 2.05
CA ALA A 506 15.46 -15.48 1.30
C ALA A 506 15.56 -15.22 -0.21
N GLY A 507 14.81 -14.24 -0.73
CA GLY A 507 14.83 -13.84 -2.14
C GLY A 507 16.21 -13.37 -2.62
N TYR A 508 17.00 -12.73 -1.74
CA TYR A 508 18.37 -12.31 -2.03
C TYR A 508 19.44 -13.25 -1.43
N GLY A 509 19.08 -14.43 -0.93
CA GLY A 509 20.05 -15.33 -0.28
C GLY A 509 20.80 -14.70 0.92
N ASN A 510 20.16 -13.75 1.62
CA ASN A 510 20.74 -12.88 2.66
C ASN A 510 21.90 -11.98 2.19
N GLY A 511 21.98 -11.70 0.89
CA GLY A 511 23.00 -10.83 0.31
C GLY A 511 22.91 -9.37 0.76
N ARG A 512 24.06 -8.70 0.72
CA ARG A 512 24.24 -7.28 1.03
C ARG A 512 24.03 -6.38 -0.19
N PHE A 513 24.46 -6.82 -1.36
CA PHE A 513 24.43 -6.02 -2.59
C PHE A 513 23.51 -6.73 -3.59
N ALA A 514 22.42 -6.09 -4.01
CA ALA A 514 21.49 -6.67 -4.97
C ALA A 514 21.92 -6.41 -6.42
N MET A 515 21.75 -7.42 -7.27
CA MET A 515 22.12 -7.34 -8.69
C MET A 515 21.22 -6.37 -9.45
N ASP A 516 19.90 -6.42 -9.22
CA ASP A 516 18.94 -5.52 -9.87
C ASP A 516 19.25 -4.04 -9.60
N VAL A 517 19.53 -3.65 -8.36
CA VAL A 517 19.93 -2.27 -8.05
C VAL A 517 21.21 -1.91 -8.78
N ASN A 518 22.26 -2.73 -8.63
CA ASN A 518 23.61 -2.33 -9.01
C ASN A 518 23.97 -2.54 -10.49
N ALA A 519 23.39 -3.56 -11.14
CA ALA A 519 23.68 -3.91 -12.53
C ALA A 519 22.57 -3.48 -13.50
N VAL A 520 21.36 -3.16 -13.00
CA VAL A 520 20.23 -2.73 -13.84
C VAL A 520 19.84 -1.29 -13.53
N TRP A 521 19.43 -0.97 -12.31
CA TRP A 521 18.77 0.30 -12.03
C TRP A 521 19.72 1.49 -11.93
N VAL A 522 20.86 1.37 -11.24
CA VAL A 522 21.85 2.46 -11.17
C VAL A 522 22.37 2.89 -12.55
N PRO A 523 22.86 1.97 -13.43
CA PRO A 523 23.29 2.37 -14.77
C PRO A 523 22.13 2.97 -15.59
N SER A 524 20.93 2.39 -15.51
CA SER A 524 19.75 2.94 -16.19
C SER A 524 19.39 4.36 -15.71
N ALA A 525 19.56 4.64 -14.42
CA ALA A 525 19.32 5.97 -13.86
C ALA A 525 20.36 6.99 -14.35
N LEU A 526 21.64 6.61 -14.50
CA LEU A 526 22.67 7.48 -15.07
C LEU A 526 22.42 7.78 -16.55
N ASP A 527 22.01 6.77 -17.33
CA ASP A 527 21.57 6.96 -18.72
C ASP A 527 20.34 7.86 -18.82
N ALA A 528 19.43 7.77 -17.84
CA ALA A 528 18.28 8.66 -17.74
C ALA A 528 18.70 10.09 -17.39
N VAL A 529 19.63 10.29 -16.45
CA VAL A 529 20.21 11.61 -16.15
C VAL A 529 20.84 12.23 -17.40
N ALA A 530 21.50 11.43 -18.24
CA ALA A 530 22.10 11.90 -19.49
C ALA A 530 21.07 12.39 -20.52
N GLN A 531 19.82 11.95 -20.42
CA GLN A 531 18.70 12.43 -21.23
C GLN A 531 17.99 13.62 -20.58
N ILE A 532 17.84 13.60 -19.26
CA ILE A 532 17.12 14.63 -18.50
C ILE A 532 17.84 15.97 -18.57
N LEU A 533 19.16 16.02 -18.35
CA LEU A 533 19.90 17.28 -18.29
C LEU A 533 19.79 18.09 -19.60
N PRO A 534 20.04 17.52 -20.80
CA PRO A 534 19.81 18.22 -22.07
C PRO A 534 18.34 18.57 -22.31
N ALA A 535 17.40 17.72 -21.89
CA ALA A 535 15.97 18.02 -22.04
C ALA A 535 15.55 19.23 -21.19
N LEU A 536 16.06 19.36 -19.97
CA LEU A 536 15.83 20.54 -19.12
C LEU A 536 16.43 21.81 -19.74
N GLU A 537 17.63 21.73 -20.32
CA GLU A 537 18.24 22.84 -21.04
C GLU A 537 17.39 23.26 -22.25
N GLY A 538 16.91 22.30 -23.04
CA GLY A 538 15.99 22.54 -24.17
C GLY A 538 14.64 23.12 -23.76
N LEU A 539 14.20 22.86 -22.52
CA LEU A 539 13.03 23.50 -21.91
C LEU A 539 13.33 24.90 -21.34
N GLY A 540 14.57 25.39 -21.45
CA GLY A 540 14.98 26.70 -20.97
C GLY A 540 15.32 26.74 -19.48
N PHE A 541 15.93 25.67 -18.96
CA PHE A 541 16.53 25.64 -17.62
C PHE A 541 18.04 25.47 -17.74
N SER A 542 18.79 26.56 -17.60
CA SER A 542 20.25 26.51 -17.57
C SER A 542 20.75 25.91 -16.25
N LEU A 543 21.99 25.42 -16.21
CA LEU A 543 22.60 24.95 -14.96
C LEU A 543 22.55 26.02 -13.85
N SER A 544 22.77 27.29 -14.18
CA SER A 544 22.65 28.41 -13.24
C SER A 544 21.24 28.53 -12.67
N ASP A 545 20.20 28.29 -13.47
CA ASP A 545 18.81 28.26 -13.00
C ASP A 545 18.56 27.09 -12.04
N LEU A 546 19.12 25.91 -12.34
CA LEU A 546 19.01 24.73 -11.48
C LEU A 546 19.68 24.98 -10.12
N GLU A 547 20.90 25.51 -10.11
CA GLU A 547 21.65 25.85 -8.89
C GLU A 547 21.00 26.96 -8.06
N ALA A 548 20.28 27.90 -8.71
CA ALA A 548 19.54 28.95 -8.01
C ALA A 548 18.27 28.41 -7.33
N ARG A 549 17.61 27.41 -7.95
CA ARG A 549 16.38 26.80 -7.43
C ARG A 549 16.63 25.78 -6.33
N VAL A 550 17.70 24.99 -6.45
CA VAL A 550 18.08 23.94 -5.50
C VAL A 550 19.57 24.09 -5.19
N PRO A 551 19.92 24.77 -4.08
CA PRO A 551 21.31 25.02 -3.70
C PRO A 551 22.17 23.75 -3.59
N GLU A 552 21.56 22.61 -3.26
CA GLU A 552 22.20 21.29 -3.17
C GLU A 552 22.76 20.80 -4.52
N VAL A 553 22.31 21.37 -5.66
CA VAL A 553 22.91 21.10 -6.97
C VAL A 553 24.32 21.70 -7.04
N ARG A 554 24.57 22.86 -6.43
CA ARG A 554 25.85 23.56 -6.53
C ARG A 554 26.97 22.73 -5.89
N GLY A 555 27.99 22.43 -6.68
CA GLY A 555 29.15 21.64 -6.23
C GLY A 555 28.87 20.14 -6.08
N SER A 556 27.67 19.68 -6.42
CA SER A 556 27.33 18.25 -6.46
C SER A 556 27.90 17.56 -7.70
N THR A 557 27.93 16.23 -7.65
CA THR A 557 28.26 15.36 -8.79
C THR A 557 27.30 15.59 -9.98
N LEU A 558 26.03 15.89 -9.71
CA LEU A 558 25.06 16.25 -10.76
C LEU A 558 25.47 17.53 -11.51
N ALA A 559 25.97 18.55 -10.80
CA ALA A 559 26.46 19.76 -11.46
C ALA A 559 27.72 19.49 -12.29
N SER A 560 28.59 18.58 -11.86
CA SER A 560 29.74 18.14 -12.68
C SER A 560 29.28 17.47 -13.97
N TYR A 561 28.28 16.57 -13.88
CA TYR A 561 27.66 15.93 -15.04
C TYR A 561 27.03 16.93 -16.00
N ALA A 562 26.36 17.97 -15.49
CA ALA A 562 25.75 19.01 -16.31
C ALA A 562 26.78 19.92 -17.01
N ARG A 563 27.96 20.16 -16.39
CA ARG A 563 29.03 20.97 -16.99
C ARG A 563 29.84 20.20 -18.03
N ASP A 564 30.10 18.92 -17.78
CA ASP A 564 30.87 18.07 -18.67
C ASP A 564 30.15 16.72 -18.88
N PRO A 565 29.38 16.58 -19.98
CA PRO A 565 28.72 15.33 -20.33
C PRO A 565 29.65 14.12 -20.47
N ALA A 566 30.97 14.32 -20.67
CA ALA A 566 31.93 13.22 -20.69
C ALA A 566 32.08 12.54 -19.32
N THR A 567 31.99 13.30 -18.23
CA THR A 567 32.04 12.75 -16.87
C THR A 567 30.85 11.85 -16.57
N LEU A 568 29.66 12.20 -17.06
CA LEU A 568 28.46 11.38 -16.93
C LEU A 568 28.55 10.11 -17.79
N ARG A 569 29.04 10.21 -19.04
CA ARG A 569 29.29 9.03 -19.88
C ARG A 569 30.25 8.05 -19.20
N HIS A 570 31.35 8.56 -18.64
CA HIS A 570 32.28 7.73 -17.89
C HIS A 570 31.63 7.06 -16.67
N ALA A 571 30.75 7.76 -15.96
CA ALA A 571 30.01 7.18 -14.85
C ALA A 571 29.06 6.07 -15.30
N ALA A 572 28.31 6.28 -16.39
CA ALA A 572 27.42 5.29 -16.98
C ALA A 572 28.20 4.05 -17.48
N GLU A 573 29.33 4.24 -18.15
CA GLU A 573 30.22 3.15 -18.59
C GLU A 573 30.78 2.33 -17.40
N SER A 574 31.21 3.03 -16.34
CA SER A 574 31.74 2.39 -15.13
C SER A 574 30.69 1.49 -14.48
N TRP A 575 29.47 2.01 -14.30
CA TRP A 575 28.33 1.27 -13.74
C TRP A 575 27.79 0.18 -14.67
N GLY A 576 27.83 0.39 -15.99
CA GLY A 576 27.45 -0.63 -16.98
C GLY A 576 28.29 -1.92 -16.88
N ALA A 577 29.52 -1.80 -16.35
CA ALA A 577 30.39 -2.93 -16.11
C ALA A 577 30.25 -3.56 -14.70
N ALA A 578 29.29 -3.12 -13.87
CA ALA A 578 29.09 -3.64 -12.50
C ALA A 578 28.57 -5.07 -12.45
N SER A 579 27.89 -5.55 -13.50
CA SER A 579 27.40 -6.92 -13.62
C SER A 579 28.49 -7.99 -13.44
N ARG A 580 29.76 -7.65 -13.78
CA ARG A 580 30.92 -8.54 -13.59
C ARG A 580 31.08 -9.03 -12.14
N HIS A 581 30.67 -8.25 -11.15
CA HIS A 581 30.79 -8.61 -9.74
C HIS A 581 29.82 -9.74 -9.35
N PHE A 582 28.73 -9.89 -10.11
CA PHE A 582 27.67 -10.85 -9.86
C PHE A 582 27.86 -12.16 -10.65
N GLN A 583 28.89 -12.26 -11.50
CA GLN A 583 29.10 -13.44 -12.32
C GLN A 583 29.47 -14.66 -11.45
N VAL A 584 28.67 -15.71 -11.56
CA VAL A 584 28.92 -17.03 -10.98
C VAL A 584 29.36 -17.95 -12.09
N ASN A 585 30.56 -18.50 -11.96
CA ASN A 585 31.13 -19.48 -12.90
C ASN A 585 31.46 -20.75 -12.12
N LEU A 586 30.68 -21.81 -12.32
CA LEU A 586 30.96 -23.13 -11.74
C LEU A 586 31.53 -24.05 -12.82
N THR A 587 32.69 -24.65 -12.56
CA THR A 587 33.22 -25.70 -13.43
C THR A 587 32.31 -26.93 -13.41
N PRO A 588 32.34 -27.78 -14.45
CA PRO A 588 31.69 -29.08 -14.44
C PRO A 588 31.85 -29.88 -13.13
N GLU A 589 33.06 -29.90 -12.58
CA GLU A 589 33.39 -30.64 -11.36
C GLU A 589 32.69 -30.03 -10.15
N GLN A 590 32.74 -28.70 -10.01
CA GLN A 590 32.11 -27.96 -8.91
C GLN A 590 30.58 -28.10 -8.95
N ALA A 591 29.98 -27.94 -10.13
CA ALA A 591 28.54 -28.10 -10.32
C ALA A 591 28.11 -29.52 -9.97
N ARG A 592 28.84 -30.54 -10.45
CA ARG A 592 28.57 -31.95 -10.14
C ARG A 592 28.67 -32.23 -8.64
N GLU A 593 29.70 -31.73 -7.97
CA GLU A 593 29.89 -31.88 -6.52
C GLU A 593 28.71 -31.28 -5.74
N GLN A 594 28.29 -30.06 -6.06
CA GLN A 594 27.16 -29.39 -5.40
C GLN A 594 25.84 -30.14 -5.61
N VAL A 595 25.58 -30.64 -6.82
CA VAL A 595 24.38 -31.45 -7.09
C VAL A 595 24.44 -32.74 -6.28
N LEU A 596 25.56 -33.46 -6.25
CA LEU A 596 25.71 -34.68 -5.46
C LEU A 596 25.51 -34.42 -3.97
N ALA A 597 26.05 -33.32 -3.43
CA ALA A 597 25.84 -32.91 -2.06
C ALA A 597 24.36 -32.64 -1.75
N ARG A 598 23.62 -32.02 -2.67
CA ARG A 598 22.16 -31.82 -2.53
C ARG A 598 21.39 -33.13 -2.60
N LEU A 599 21.74 -34.03 -3.52
CA LEU A 599 21.11 -35.34 -3.64
C LEU A 599 21.30 -36.21 -2.38
N ALA A 600 22.44 -36.06 -1.69
CA ALA A 600 22.70 -36.74 -0.43
C ALA A 600 21.71 -36.36 0.69
N GLN A 601 20.97 -35.25 0.55
CA GLN A 601 19.94 -34.82 1.49
C GLN A 601 18.54 -35.40 1.18
N PHE A 602 18.34 -35.98 -0.01
CA PHE A 602 17.04 -36.51 -0.43
C PHE A 602 16.79 -37.95 0.07
N PRO A 603 15.51 -38.35 0.27
CA PRO A 603 15.12 -39.72 0.55
C PRO A 603 15.58 -40.71 -0.53
N GLY A 604 15.72 -41.99 -0.20
CA GLY A 604 16.39 -42.96 -1.06
C GLY A 604 15.77 -43.18 -2.45
N ASN A 605 14.44 -43.11 -2.57
CA ASN A 605 13.74 -43.21 -3.86
C ASN A 605 13.99 -41.96 -4.74
N GLU A 606 13.82 -40.76 -4.18
CA GLU A 606 14.02 -39.50 -4.87
C GLU A 606 15.50 -39.29 -5.24
N ARG A 607 16.42 -39.60 -4.32
CA ARG A 607 17.87 -39.57 -4.58
C ARG A 607 18.25 -40.46 -5.76
N ARG A 608 17.75 -41.70 -5.80
CA ARG A 608 18.04 -42.63 -6.92
C ARG A 608 17.52 -42.09 -8.24
N PHE A 609 16.28 -41.57 -8.27
CA PHE A 609 15.69 -40.99 -9.46
C PHE A 609 16.56 -39.86 -10.02
N TRP A 610 16.94 -38.89 -9.19
CA TRP A 610 17.74 -37.75 -9.64
C TRP A 610 19.20 -38.11 -9.94
N ALA A 611 19.80 -39.06 -9.21
CA ALA A 611 21.15 -39.54 -9.51
C ALA A 611 21.22 -40.16 -10.92
N GLN A 612 20.22 -40.95 -11.32
CA GLN A 612 20.12 -41.49 -12.69
C GLN A 612 20.01 -40.38 -13.74
N ARG A 613 19.27 -39.29 -13.45
CA ARG A 613 19.19 -38.13 -14.35
C ARG A 613 20.52 -37.38 -14.45
N LEU A 614 21.25 -37.25 -13.35
CA LEU A 614 22.57 -36.60 -13.33
C LEU A 614 23.60 -37.39 -14.14
N GLU A 615 23.57 -38.73 -14.09
CA GLU A 615 24.45 -39.59 -14.90
C GLU A 615 24.21 -39.46 -16.41
N ALA A 616 22.98 -39.11 -16.82
CA ALA A 616 22.63 -38.89 -18.23
C ALA A 616 23.14 -37.55 -18.80
N ILE A 617 23.63 -36.64 -17.95
CA ILE A 617 24.18 -35.35 -18.38
C ILE A 617 25.70 -35.53 -18.60
N PRO A 618 26.24 -35.24 -19.80
CA PRO A 618 27.69 -35.28 -20.01
C PRO A 618 28.41 -34.28 -19.11
N GLN A 619 29.52 -34.69 -18.48
CA GLN A 619 30.21 -33.87 -17.47
C GLN A 619 30.60 -32.50 -18.05
N GLU A 620 31.16 -32.46 -19.26
CA GLU A 620 31.54 -31.23 -19.96
C GLU A 620 30.39 -30.23 -20.17
N ARG A 621 29.13 -30.66 -20.05
CA ARG A 621 27.94 -29.81 -20.14
C ARG A 621 27.36 -29.39 -18.78
N MET A 622 27.99 -29.78 -17.67
CA MET A 622 27.52 -29.45 -16.31
C MET A 622 27.97 -28.08 -15.81
N GLY A 623 28.98 -27.47 -16.46
CA GLY A 623 29.39 -26.12 -16.11
C GLY A 623 28.24 -25.14 -16.27
N VAL A 624 28.10 -24.20 -15.33
CA VAL A 624 27.04 -23.19 -15.37
C VAL A 624 27.63 -21.81 -15.15
N GLU A 625 27.14 -20.86 -15.93
CA GLU A 625 27.46 -19.45 -15.87
C GLU A 625 26.16 -18.66 -15.79
N PHE A 626 26.04 -17.78 -14.79
CA PHE A 626 24.89 -16.91 -14.60
C PHE A 626 25.22 -15.72 -13.70
N LEU A 627 24.34 -14.72 -13.65
CA LEU A 627 24.43 -13.64 -12.68
C LEU A 627 23.74 -14.05 -11.37
N ALA A 628 24.48 -13.96 -10.27
CA ALA A 628 23.95 -14.05 -8.92
C ALA A 628 22.89 -12.98 -8.69
N VAL A 629 21.83 -13.33 -7.95
CA VAL A 629 20.83 -12.35 -7.49
C VAL A 629 21.42 -11.29 -6.55
N SER A 630 22.52 -11.61 -5.85
CA SER A 630 23.17 -10.72 -4.88
C SER A 630 24.60 -11.15 -4.55
N LEU A 631 25.35 -10.26 -3.88
CA LEU A 631 26.65 -10.55 -3.26
C LEU A 631 26.52 -10.62 -1.74
N ASP A 632 27.36 -11.45 -1.10
CA ASP A 632 27.42 -11.61 0.36
C ASP A 632 28.04 -10.39 1.08
N SER A 633 28.19 -10.47 2.41
CA SER A 633 28.74 -9.37 3.23
C SER A 633 30.18 -8.97 2.87
N VAL A 634 30.93 -9.86 2.22
CA VAL A 634 32.31 -9.64 1.75
C VAL A 634 32.39 -9.51 0.23
N ALA A 635 31.26 -9.21 -0.41
CA ALA A 635 31.12 -8.95 -1.84
C ALA A 635 31.46 -10.14 -2.77
N ARG A 636 31.20 -11.38 -2.33
CA ARG A 636 31.26 -12.56 -3.20
C ARG A 636 29.88 -12.90 -3.77
N PRO A 637 29.77 -13.29 -5.05
CA PRO A 637 28.49 -13.65 -5.63
C PRO A 637 27.91 -14.89 -4.96
N ILE A 638 26.64 -14.80 -4.55
CA ILE A 638 25.89 -15.92 -3.98
C ILE A 638 25.37 -16.77 -5.15
N PRO A 639 25.63 -18.08 -5.22
CA PRO A 639 25.30 -18.92 -6.39
C PRO A 639 23.80 -19.26 -6.47
N VAL A 640 22.97 -18.22 -6.52
CA VAL A 640 21.52 -18.28 -6.72
C VAL A 640 21.22 -17.51 -8.00
N MET A 641 20.73 -18.26 -9.00
CA MET A 641 20.37 -17.73 -10.32
C MET A 641 19.05 -16.96 -10.26
N ASN A 642 18.93 -15.90 -11.07
CA ASN A 642 17.65 -15.23 -11.28
C ASN A 642 16.71 -16.11 -12.14
N THR A 643 15.43 -16.15 -11.80
CA THR A 643 14.39 -16.77 -12.65
C THR A 643 14.07 -15.96 -13.90
N ASP A 644 14.41 -14.66 -13.87
CA ASP A 644 14.23 -13.72 -14.97
C ASP A 644 15.58 -13.62 -15.71
N PRO A 645 15.71 -14.22 -16.91
CA PRO A 645 16.98 -14.39 -17.61
C PRO A 645 17.56 -13.10 -18.19
#